data_AF-A0A933HNI6-F1
#
_entry.id   AF-A0A933HNI6-F1
#
_cell.length_a   1.000
_cell.length_b   1.000
_cell.length_c   1.000
_cell.angle_alpha   90.00
_cell.angle_beta   90.00
_cell.angle_gamma   90.00
#
_symmetry.space_group_name_H-M   'P 1'
#
loop_
_entity.id
_entity.type
_entity.pdbx_description
1 polymer ?
#
loop_
_entity_poly.entity_id
_entity_poly.type
_entity_poly.pdbx_seq_one_letter_code
_entity_poly.pdbx_strand_id
1 'polypeptide(L)'
;MRLSFLGGADQVGASSLLLETSNRRILIDAGITPSPKARWGLTGDQLPHLELVEQATELGSVATLDAILVTHAHTDHTGALELVVGKYRDCPVYATPPTIALTRVLHQDARRIMQSRLDEEGELPLFDNVAVQQLLDAFTPTPFRTRVPLGDDLAFTFYPSGHIAGAAMIALESSEGRVLVSGDVSISSQRTVPPPSPPPFRPDVLVLESTYGGRLHANRAVQERQLVERVAQVVGNGGKVLIPAFALGRAQEILLILDAFRRAGELPTVPVWADGMVRAVCSAYAQFPETLPLAMQERGARFFNEFIKPVESAAQRNALLWDNAPAIIVSSSGMLAGGPALTYASAFAGKPEHAILLTGYQDEESPGRRLQDMAREGRGSLKLGKRVVDVQCQLGAYSLSAHADEAQLVSLTETLDPTEVFLVHGDGDARASLHKALTARGRRVSLPYAGQAFAFRYAPALGAKRATGIGRGRALETRVLWQEFTPGGNYHTLNELARVWWGDEKFVENVRAALEQDDTYFVFDAARNLARARTQQQIELSAKRAQQLAEWNVQPGTLVIWRDAENEFQIARVTEVRDEHFWIESDAKAHTPEEVVETISAAPGMEIKEIEEIREMLAAHLTPTLPRPLDEWLAALPQTFARDETTRVALALALLHAGAERTPNGYGWRGAALEPVEPNQALALARRAFPEDARLRRVGYRLETHTLVLTFDFPDAARTRFNETFAQVERETRWNIELDPEANQGALNALARAVLPQVEIAKGPSVYREEKRVAVTVRGAAEDLDAAQEKFFATSGYRLNVQHAEGETRITNEFVTTGAPLEINAAYQILRQELAGSTLYRSSLKGNQIVLSFISPQVGARYAEKIAQLERVVGYALVVNPQPNQNAIVQAAQQLAVQAGLTLTGNPSIRTDRAQVTLALTNEIDDATRDALAQEFERQTGYQLVIATATKTDAAPARAKVLEEVVEIPVARIRLSAYQRTLTLDAEKQRKATGQLRSPGRASKPIRVRRGREGYILLDGLYRLRAAQELGWETIAAVVEN
;
A
#
# COMPACT_ATOMS: atom_id res chain seq x y z
N MET A 1 -27.53 -2.10 20.21
CA MET A 1 -26.83 -1.17 19.31
C MET A 1 -26.69 -1.82 17.93
N ARG A 2 -26.74 -1.05 16.84
CA ARG A 2 -26.56 -1.53 15.47
C ARG A 2 -25.65 -0.58 14.69
N LEU A 3 -24.69 -1.13 13.96
CA LEU A 3 -23.84 -0.41 13.02
C LEU A 3 -24.20 -0.81 11.60
N SER A 4 -24.52 0.15 10.75
CA SER A 4 -24.83 -0.05 9.34
C SER A 4 -23.78 0.68 8.49
N PHE A 5 -23.03 -0.05 7.69
CA PHE A 5 -21.96 0.48 6.86
C PHE A 5 -22.54 0.97 5.54
N LEU A 6 -22.61 2.29 5.34
CA LEU A 6 -23.29 2.87 4.18
C LEU A 6 -22.36 3.08 2.98
N GLY A 7 -21.06 3.22 3.23
CA GLY A 7 -20.04 3.37 2.20
C GLY A 7 -18.63 3.33 2.78
N GLY A 8 -17.62 3.19 1.92
CA GLY A 8 -16.21 3.05 2.33
C GLY A 8 -15.91 1.80 3.17
N ALA A 9 -16.75 0.75 3.09
CA ALA A 9 -16.57 -0.46 3.90
C ALA A 9 -15.61 -1.47 3.25
N ASP A 10 -15.81 -1.75 1.97
CA ASP A 10 -15.03 -2.67 1.14
C ASP A 10 -14.27 -1.99 0.00
N GLN A 11 -14.13 -0.67 0.10
CA GLN A 11 -13.43 0.19 -0.83
C GLN A 11 -12.85 1.41 -0.11
N VAL A 12 -11.99 2.15 -0.82
CA VAL A 12 -11.53 3.48 -0.40
C VAL A 12 -12.52 4.53 -0.89
N GLY A 13 -12.90 5.44 0.01
CA GLY A 13 -13.81 6.55 -0.22
C GLY A 13 -15.31 6.25 -0.22
N ALA A 14 -16.08 7.34 -0.32
CA ALA A 14 -17.50 7.39 0.02
C ALA A 14 -17.79 6.88 1.44
N SER A 15 -16.88 7.17 2.38
CA SER A 15 -16.96 6.73 3.77
C SER A 15 -18.23 7.25 4.43
N SER A 16 -19.03 6.33 4.99
CA SER A 16 -20.20 6.68 5.78
C SER A 16 -20.67 5.48 6.62
N LEU A 17 -20.98 5.76 7.89
CA LEU A 17 -21.41 4.77 8.88
C LEU A 17 -22.62 5.30 9.64
N LEU A 18 -23.64 4.48 9.81
CA LEU A 18 -24.81 4.79 10.62
C LEU A 18 -24.77 3.97 11.92
N LEU A 19 -24.73 4.66 13.06
CA LEU A 19 -24.88 4.07 14.38
C LEU A 19 -26.31 4.26 14.86
N GLU A 20 -26.96 3.16 15.23
CA GLU A 20 -28.29 3.14 15.81
C GLU A 20 -28.22 2.56 17.24
N THR A 21 -28.73 3.32 18.20
CA THR A 21 -29.00 2.87 19.57
C THR A 21 -30.52 2.77 19.76
N SER A 22 -30.97 2.28 20.91
CA SER A 22 -32.41 2.14 21.19
C SER A 22 -33.20 3.45 21.02
N ASN A 23 -32.54 4.60 21.18
CA ASN A 23 -33.17 5.92 21.19
C ASN A 23 -32.60 6.94 20.20
N ARG A 24 -31.47 6.66 19.53
CA ARG A 24 -30.74 7.64 18.70
C ARG A 24 -30.14 7.05 17.43
N ARG A 25 -30.08 7.86 16.37
CA ARG A 25 -29.42 7.58 15.08
C ARG A 25 -28.37 8.64 14.76
N ILE A 26 -27.12 8.20 14.70
CA ILE A 26 -25.96 9.06 14.45
C ILE A 26 -25.30 8.66 13.14
N LEU A 27 -25.17 9.62 12.21
CA LEU A 27 -24.39 9.42 11.00
C LEU A 27 -22.94 9.84 11.27
N ILE A 28 -21.99 9.03 10.84
CA ILE A 28 -20.56 9.28 10.97
C ILE A 28 -19.97 9.32 9.57
N ASP A 29 -19.48 10.50 9.18
CA ASP A 29 -19.02 10.84 7.83
C ASP A 29 -20.08 10.64 6.72
N ALA A 30 -19.91 11.40 5.64
CA ALA A 30 -20.64 11.25 4.38
C ALA A 30 -19.75 11.74 3.25
N GLY A 31 -18.94 10.84 2.70
CA GLY A 31 -17.98 11.14 1.65
C GLY A 31 -18.48 10.95 0.21
N ILE A 32 -17.60 11.23 -0.75
CA ILE A 32 -17.75 10.87 -2.17
C ILE A 32 -16.49 10.20 -2.70
N THR A 33 -16.65 9.27 -3.64
CA THR A 33 -15.53 8.82 -4.49
C THR A 33 -15.72 9.37 -5.90
N PRO A 34 -14.88 10.32 -6.36
CA PRO A 34 -14.95 10.85 -7.72
C PRO A 34 -14.63 9.76 -8.74
N SER A 35 -15.48 9.58 -9.75
CA SER A 35 -15.23 8.59 -10.80
C SER A 35 -14.22 9.10 -11.84
N PRO A 36 -13.20 8.29 -12.22
CA PRO A 36 -12.28 8.63 -13.31
C PRO A 36 -12.95 8.75 -14.70
N LYS A 37 -14.20 8.26 -14.84
CA LYS A 37 -14.95 8.20 -16.11
C LYS A 37 -16.39 8.69 -15.93
N ALA A 38 -16.60 9.96 -15.61
CA ALA A 38 -17.87 10.61 -15.92
C ALA A 38 -17.95 10.85 -17.44
N ARG A 39 -18.34 9.82 -18.19
CA ARG A 39 -19.15 10.03 -19.38
C ARG A 39 -20.58 10.00 -18.86
N TRP A 40 -21.20 11.18 -18.79
CA TRP A 40 -22.62 11.43 -18.46
C TRP A 40 -22.94 11.56 -16.96
N GLY A 41 -22.81 12.78 -16.42
CA GLY A 41 -23.69 13.34 -15.38
C GLY A 41 -23.64 12.67 -14.00
N LEU A 42 -24.55 13.08 -13.11
CA LEU A 42 -24.75 12.70 -11.69
C LEU A 42 -24.68 11.19 -11.35
N THR A 43 -24.54 10.31 -12.35
CA THR A 43 -24.47 8.84 -12.24
C THR A 43 -23.07 8.25 -12.10
N GLY A 44 -22.00 9.05 -12.19
CA GLY A 44 -20.62 8.54 -12.15
C GLY A 44 -20.00 8.44 -10.76
N ASP A 45 -20.17 9.47 -9.92
CA ASP A 45 -19.56 9.54 -8.60
C ASP A 45 -20.24 8.58 -7.64
N GLN A 46 -19.44 7.84 -6.87
CA GLN A 46 -20.00 6.92 -5.88
C GLN A 46 -20.37 7.70 -4.63
N LEU A 47 -21.67 7.67 -4.32
CA LEU A 47 -22.23 8.18 -3.07
C LEU A 47 -22.42 7.02 -2.08
N PRO A 48 -22.44 7.30 -0.77
CA PRO A 48 -22.87 6.31 0.21
C PRO A 48 -24.33 5.92 -0.02
N HIS A 49 -24.72 4.74 0.46
CA HIS A 49 -26.10 4.25 0.45
C HIS A 49 -27.00 5.02 1.44
N LEU A 50 -27.17 6.33 1.21
CA LEU A 50 -27.92 7.24 2.07
C LEU A 50 -29.41 6.88 2.12
N GLU A 51 -29.92 6.17 1.12
CA GLU A 51 -31.28 5.60 1.12
C GLU A 51 -31.51 4.63 2.29
N LEU A 52 -30.45 4.00 2.82
CA LEU A 52 -30.57 3.11 3.99
C LEU A 52 -30.84 3.88 5.28
N VAL A 53 -30.49 5.18 5.32
CA VAL A 53 -30.88 6.07 6.44
C VAL A 53 -32.40 6.23 6.48
N GLU A 54 -33.07 6.15 5.33
CA GLU A 54 -34.51 6.38 5.14
C GLU A 54 -35.40 5.16 5.44
N GLN A 55 -34.81 3.97 5.58
CA GLN A 55 -35.60 2.75 5.80
C GLN A 55 -36.40 2.84 7.11
N ALA A 56 -37.67 2.42 7.01
CA ALA A 56 -38.64 2.44 8.10
C ALA A 56 -38.10 1.71 9.34
N THR A 57 -38.25 2.32 10.50
CA THR A 57 -38.08 1.62 11.77
C THR A 57 -39.18 0.56 11.92
N GLU A 58 -38.98 -0.46 12.77
CA GLU A 58 -40.03 -1.44 13.13
C GLU A 58 -41.33 -0.79 13.68
N LEU A 59 -41.29 0.53 13.95
CA LEU A 59 -42.37 1.35 14.49
C LEU A 59 -43.08 2.24 13.46
N GLY A 60 -42.74 2.14 12.16
CA GLY A 60 -43.46 2.86 11.10
C GLY A 60 -43.27 4.39 11.08
N SER A 61 -42.30 4.92 11.83
CA SER A 61 -41.90 6.33 11.77
C SER A 61 -40.83 6.56 10.68
N VAL A 62 -40.91 7.70 9.99
CA VAL A 62 -39.80 8.18 9.15
C VAL A 62 -38.63 8.44 10.07
N ALA A 63 -37.54 7.73 9.85
CA ALA A 63 -36.37 7.86 10.69
C ALA A 63 -35.72 9.25 10.52
N THR A 64 -35.48 9.92 11.63
CA THR A 64 -34.73 11.17 11.68
C THR A 64 -33.30 10.90 12.15
N LEU A 65 -32.35 11.73 11.73
CA LEU A 65 -30.99 11.74 12.25
C LEU A 65 -30.92 12.71 13.43
N ASP A 66 -30.28 12.29 14.52
CA ASP A 66 -30.09 13.14 15.71
C ASP A 66 -28.84 14.01 15.63
N ALA A 67 -27.77 13.48 15.02
CA ALA A 67 -26.54 14.21 14.78
C ALA A 67 -25.74 13.58 13.63
N ILE A 68 -24.87 14.39 13.03
CA ILE A 68 -23.82 13.95 12.10
C ILE A 68 -22.48 14.25 12.76
N LEU A 69 -21.57 13.27 12.81
CA LEU A 69 -20.22 13.44 13.34
C LEU A 69 -19.21 13.29 12.20
N VAL A 70 -18.26 14.21 12.11
CA VAL A 70 -17.24 14.23 11.05
C VAL A 70 -15.86 13.94 11.62
N THR A 71 -15.17 12.94 11.07
CA THR A 71 -13.82 12.56 11.49
C THR A 71 -12.79 13.61 11.07
N HIS A 72 -12.78 13.96 9.78
CA HIS A 72 -11.82 14.90 9.20
C HIS A 72 -12.31 15.46 7.85
N ALA A 73 -11.56 16.41 7.29
CA ALA A 73 -12.04 17.26 6.20
C ALA A 73 -11.87 16.69 4.77
N HIS A 74 -11.31 15.49 4.58
CA HIS A 74 -11.15 14.98 3.22
C HIS A 74 -12.49 14.67 2.56
N THR A 75 -12.58 14.87 1.25
CA THR A 75 -13.84 14.79 0.48
C THR A 75 -14.43 13.39 0.44
N ASP A 76 -13.61 12.37 0.61
CA ASP A 76 -14.00 10.98 0.77
C ASP A 76 -14.62 10.66 2.15
N HIS A 77 -14.64 11.64 3.07
CA HIS A 77 -15.36 11.62 4.34
C HIS A 77 -16.43 12.73 4.46
N THR A 78 -16.29 13.85 3.72
CA THR A 78 -17.21 14.99 3.84
C THR A 78 -18.01 15.33 2.59
N GLY A 79 -17.61 14.86 1.41
CA GLY A 79 -18.07 15.40 0.13
C GLY A 79 -19.56 15.20 -0.21
N ALA A 80 -20.29 14.38 0.55
CA ALA A 80 -21.73 14.17 0.40
C ALA A 80 -22.53 14.85 1.53
N LEU A 81 -21.88 15.57 2.46
CA LEU A 81 -22.56 16.22 3.58
C LEU A 81 -23.60 17.25 3.14
N GLU A 82 -23.39 17.97 2.02
CA GLU A 82 -24.39 18.89 1.46
C GLU A 82 -25.71 18.18 1.14
N LEU A 83 -25.64 16.96 0.61
CA LEU A 83 -26.82 16.16 0.26
C LEU A 83 -27.57 15.73 1.52
N VAL A 84 -26.83 15.34 2.56
CA VAL A 84 -27.39 14.94 3.86
C VAL A 84 -28.03 16.13 4.56
N VAL A 85 -27.34 17.26 4.68
CA VAL A 85 -27.85 18.47 5.35
C VAL A 85 -29.02 19.08 4.58
N GLY A 86 -29.00 19.04 3.25
CA GLY A 86 -30.13 19.48 2.43
C GLY A 86 -31.42 18.71 2.74
N LYS A 87 -31.30 17.46 3.19
CA LYS A 87 -32.41 16.57 3.55
C LYS A 87 -32.76 16.58 5.05
N TYR A 88 -31.76 16.70 5.92
CA TYR A 88 -31.92 16.72 7.39
C TYR A 88 -31.49 18.08 7.96
N ARG A 89 -32.18 19.14 7.55
CA ARG A 89 -31.77 20.54 7.78
C ARG A 89 -31.56 20.91 9.25
N ASP A 90 -32.33 20.32 10.17
CA ASP A 90 -32.26 20.62 11.60
C ASP A 90 -31.25 19.74 12.36
N CYS A 91 -30.53 18.86 11.65
CA CYS A 91 -29.56 17.95 12.24
C CYS A 91 -28.20 18.66 12.45
N PRO A 92 -27.68 18.73 13.69
CA PRO A 92 -26.38 19.33 13.95
C PRO A 92 -25.24 18.48 13.38
N VAL A 93 -24.26 19.14 12.76
CA VAL A 93 -23.04 18.50 12.24
C VAL A 93 -21.87 18.83 13.16
N TYR A 94 -21.39 17.88 13.95
CA TYR A 94 -20.25 18.09 14.85
C TYR A 94 -18.93 17.76 14.15
N ALA A 95 -17.98 18.67 14.27
CA ALA A 95 -16.63 18.52 13.75
C ALA A 95 -15.66 19.37 14.57
N THR A 96 -14.37 19.06 14.48
CA THR A 96 -13.35 19.91 15.10
C THR A 96 -13.24 21.26 14.37
N PRO A 97 -12.86 22.37 15.05
CA PRO A 97 -12.75 23.67 14.41
C PRO A 97 -11.85 23.69 13.15
N PRO A 98 -10.66 23.04 13.14
CA PRO A 98 -9.85 22.96 11.92
C PRO A 98 -10.55 22.17 10.80
N THR A 99 -11.22 21.07 11.12
CA THR A 99 -11.98 20.28 10.14
C THR A 99 -13.03 21.15 9.46
N ILE A 100 -13.80 21.96 10.20
CA ILE A 100 -14.82 22.87 9.63
C ILE A 100 -14.18 23.88 8.66
N ALA A 101 -13.08 24.51 9.07
CA ALA A 101 -12.38 25.49 8.24
C ALA A 101 -11.83 24.87 6.95
N LEU A 102 -11.34 23.62 7.03
CA LEU A 102 -10.79 22.88 5.89
C LEU A 102 -11.89 22.37 4.95
N THR A 103 -12.97 21.83 5.50
CA THR A 103 -14.17 21.43 4.73
C THR A 103 -14.68 22.61 3.92
N ARG A 104 -14.74 23.83 4.49
CA ARG A 104 -15.10 25.04 3.74
C ARG A 104 -14.22 25.26 2.51
N VAL A 105 -12.90 25.13 2.65
CA VAL A 105 -11.95 25.32 1.54
C VAL A 105 -12.16 24.26 0.46
N LEU A 106 -12.24 22.99 0.84
CA LEU A 106 -12.37 21.86 -0.07
C LEU A 106 -13.70 21.87 -0.82
N HIS A 107 -14.79 22.16 -0.13
CA HIS A 107 -16.15 22.15 -0.70
C HIS A 107 -16.39 23.35 -1.62
N GLN A 108 -15.80 24.50 -1.32
CA GLN A 108 -15.79 25.65 -2.24
C GLN A 108 -15.01 25.34 -3.54
N ASP A 109 -13.88 24.64 -3.45
CA ASP A 109 -13.13 24.21 -4.63
C ASP A 109 -13.86 23.13 -5.42
N ALA A 110 -14.44 22.13 -4.74
CA ALA A 110 -15.27 21.10 -5.36
C ALA A 110 -16.43 21.73 -6.15
N ARG A 111 -17.14 22.70 -5.56
CA ARG A 111 -18.19 23.47 -6.25
C ARG A 111 -17.65 24.19 -7.49
N ARG A 112 -16.48 24.81 -7.40
CA ARG A 112 -15.85 25.50 -8.53
C ARG A 112 -15.53 24.52 -9.66
N ILE A 113 -15.05 23.33 -9.33
CA ILE A 113 -14.77 22.26 -10.31
C ILE A 113 -16.06 21.78 -10.95
N MET A 114 -17.10 21.50 -10.16
CA MET A 114 -18.41 21.07 -10.68
C MET A 114 -19.04 22.13 -11.59
N GLN A 115 -18.93 23.42 -11.24
CA GLN A 115 -19.37 24.51 -12.12
C GLN A 115 -18.61 24.55 -13.44
N SER A 116 -17.28 24.33 -13.41
CA SER A 116 -16.47 24.24 -14.64
C SER A 116 -16.93 23.09 -15.52
N ARG A 117 -17.28 21.93 -14.94
CA ARG A 117 -17.84 20.79 -15.69
C ARG A 117 -19.23 21.06 -16.24
N LEU A 118 -20.07 21.80 -15.52
CA LEU A 118 -21.36 22.27 -16.06
C LEU A 118 -21.14 23.15 -17.30
N ASP A 119 -20.20 24.08 -17.21
CA ASP A 119 -19.94 25.05 -18.29
C ASP A 119 -19.27 24.39 -19.52
N GLU A 120 -18.34 23.44 -19.30
CA GLU A 120 -17.55 22.79 -20.36
C GLU A 120 -18.23 21.53 -20.95
N GLU A 121 -18.90 20.75 -20.11
CA GLU A 121 -19.37 19.39 -20.42
C GLU A 121 -20.89 19.24 -20.24
N GLY A 122 -21.58 20.24 -19.68
CA GLY A 122 -23.02 20.20 -19.42
C GLY A 122 -23.41 19.34 -18.22
N GLU A 123 -22.45 18.94 -17.38
CA GLU A 123 -22.70 18.09 -16.22
C GLU A 123 -23.30 18.89 -15.05
N LEU A 124 -24.47 18.48 -14.57
CA LEU A 124 -25.12 19.13 -13.43
C LEU A 124 -24.29 18.94 -12.15
N PRO A 125 -24.05 20.01 -11.37
CA PRO A 125 -23.34 19.90 -10.10
C PRO A 125 -24.16 19.10 -9.09
N LEU A 126 -23.48 18.33 -8.23
CA LEU A 126 -24.12 17.56 -7.15
C LEU A 126 -24.83 18.47 -6.14
N PHE A 127 -24.24 19.63 -5.87
CA PHE A 127 -24.75 20.63 -4.95
C PHE A 127 -24.38 22.04 -5.40
N ASP A 128 -25.15 23.03 -4.96
CA ASP A 128 -24.96 24.44 -5.30
C ASP A 128 -24.36 25.25 -4.13
N ASN A 129 -24.26 26.56 -4.32
CA ASN A 129 -23.78 27.47 -3.27
C ASN A 129 -24.66 27.49 -2.02
N VAL A 130 -25.97 27.32 -2.20
CA VAL A 130 -26.93 27.38 -1.10
C VAL A 130 -26.73 26.17 -0.22
N ALA A 131 -26.54 24.99 -0.81
CA ALA A 131 -26.25 23.75 -0.09
C ALA A 131 -24.90 23.81 0.66
N VAL A 132 -23.85 24.36 0.04
CA VAL A 132 -22.55 24.58 0.73
C VAL A 132 -22.74 25.51 1.94
N GLN A 133 -23.50 26.61 1.78
CA GLN A 133 -23.74 27.53 2.89
C GLN A 133 -24.58 26.87 4.00
N GLN A 134 -25.61 26.09 3.65
CA GLN A 134 -26.42 25.34 4.61
C GLN A 134 -25.59 24.34 5.42
N LEU A 135 -24.67 23.61 4.77
CA LEU A 135 -23.72 22.75 5.47
C LEU A 135 -22.85 23.55 6.44
N LEU A 136 -22.34 24.70 6.00
CA LEU A 136 -21.48 25.55 6.82
C LEU A 136 -22.21 26.13 8.03
N ASP A 137 -23.51 26.40 7.90
CA ASP A 137 -24.37 26.90 8.98
C ASP A 137 -24.79 25.77 9.95
N ALA A 138 -24.82 24.52 9.49
CA ALA A 138 -25.17 23.35 10.30
C ALA A 138 -24.02 22.87 11.22
N PHE A 139 -22.78 23.34 10.99
CA PHE A 139 -21.63 22.91 11.78
C PHE A 139 -21.66 23.43 13.22
N THR A 140 -21.46 22.51 14.16
CA THR A 140 -21.24 22.78 15.59
C THR A 140 -19.78 22.47 15.94
N PRO A 141 -18.92 23.50 16.10
CA PRO A 141 -17.50 23.30 16.39
C PRO A 141 -17.31 22.67 17.77
N THR A 142 -16.59 21.55 17.81
CA THR A 142 -16.35 20.79 19.04
C THR A 142 -14.85 20.53 19.22
N PRO A 143 -14.22 21.04 20.29
CA PRO A 143 -12.81 20.78 20.56
C PRO A 143 -12.53 19.31 20.87
N PHE A 144 -11.27 18.90 20.69
CA PHE A 144 -10.81 17.60 21.15
C PHE A 144 -11.05 17.40 22.66
N ARG A 145 -11.26 16.14 23.05
CA ARG A 145 -11.41 15.69 24.44
C ARG A 145 -12.58 16.36 25.20
N THR A 146 -13.50 16.95 24.46
CA THR A 146 -14.75 17.49 25.02
C THR A 146 -15.83 16.43 24.88
N ARG A 147 -16.36 15.97 26.01
CA ARG A 147 -17.47 15.01 26.04
C ARG A 147 -18.78 15.74 25.78
N VAL A 148 -19.44 15.43 24.66
CA VAL A 148 -20.71 16.05 24.26
C VAL A 148 -21.85 15.03 24.38
N PRO A 149 -22.84 15.27 25.26
CA PRO A 149 -24.02 14.41 25.36
C PRO A 149 -24.98 14.62 24.18
N LEU A 150 -25.44 13.54 23.58
CA LEU A 150 -26.48 13.46 22.55
C LEU A 150 -27.76 12.89 23.17
N GLY A 151 -28.29 13.58 24.18
CA GLY A 151 -29.35 13.10 25.06
C GLY A 151 -28.81 12.44 26.33
N ASP A 152 -29.65 11.60 26.95
CA ASP A 152 -29.37 11.07 28.30
C ASP A 152 -28.42 9.86 28.31
N ASP A 153 -28.36 9.08 27.23
CA ASP A 153 -27.70 7.76 27.19
C ASP A 153 -26.57 7.64 26.16
N LEU A 154 -26.31 8.67 25.35
CA LEU A 154 -25.26 8.64 24.34
C LEU A 154 -24.40 9.89 24.45
N ALA A 155 -23.08 9.74 24.43
CA ALA A 155 -22.15 10.86 24.30
C ALA A 155 -21.05 10.52 23.31
N PHE A 156 -20.51 11.55 22.66
CA PHE A 156 -19.31 11.41 21.84
C PHE A 156 -18.16 12.27 22.35
N THR A 157 -16.93 11.91 21.99
CA THR A 157 -15.72 12.68 22.24
C THR A 157 -14.76 12.54 21.06
N PHE A 158 -14.22 13.66 20.58
CA PHE A 158 -13.17 13.67 19.54
C PHE A 158 -11.79 13.48 20.17
N TYR A 159 -10.98 12.56 19.64
CA TYR A 159 -9.59 12.33 20.01
C TYR A 159 -8.68 12.51 18.79
N PRO A 160 -7.50 13.16 18.89
CA PRO A 160 -6.64 13.37 17.71
C PRO A 160 -6.23 12.05 17.03
N SER A 161 -6.42 11.94 15.71
CA SER A 161 -6.02 10.77 14.91
C SER A 161 -4.62 10.87 14.29
N GLY A 162 -4.00 12.05 14.33
CA GLY A 162 -2.67 12.30 13.79
C GLY A 162 -2.57 12.39 12.26
N HIS A 163 -3.68 12.23 11.53
CA HIS A 163 -3.70 12.20 10.06
C HIS A 163 -3.52 13.57 9.39
N ILE A 164 -4.45 14.51 9.66
CA ILE A 164 -4.39 15.92 9.25
C ILE A 164 -4.76 16.83 10.42
N ALA A 165 -4.52 18.14 10.31
CA ALA A 165 -4.90 19.07 11.38
C ALA A 165 -6.43 19.05 11.60
N GLY A 166 -6.84 18.77 12.84
CA GLY A 166 -8.26 18.60 13.19
C GLY A 166 -8.82 17.19 13.01
N ALA A 167 -8.08 16.25 12.40
CA ALA A 167 -8.56 14.89 12.24
C ALA A 167 -8.77 14.18 13.59
N ALA A 168 -9.90 13.49 13.71
CA ALA A 168 -10.35 12.91 14.96
C ALA A 168 -10.79 11.45 14.82
N MET A 169 -10.34 10.63 15.78
CA MET A 169 -11.06 9.43 16.20
C MET A 169 -12.29 9.84 17.00
N ILE A 170 -13.41 9.17 16.79
CA ILE A 170 -14.70 9.46 17.42
C ILE A 170 -15.01 8.34 18.40
N ALA A 171 -14.90 8.66 19.69
CA ALA A 171 -15.34 7.79 20.77
C ALA A 171 -16.83 8.02 21.03
N LEU A 172 -17.64 6.98 20.98
CA LEU A 172 -19.07 6.96 21.26
C LEU A 172 -19.32 6.06 22.46
N GLU A 173 -19.93 6.60 23.50
CA GLU A 173 -20.18 5.89 24.75
C GLU A 173 -21.67 5.90 25.08
N SER A 174 -22.23 4.71 25.32
CA SER A 174 -23.62 4.52 25.75
C SER A 174 -23.76 3.39 26.76
N SER A 175 -24.93 3.26 27.40
CA SER A 175 -25.25 2.08 28.22
C SER A 175 -25.24 0.76 27.42
N GLU A 176 -25.37 0.83 26.09
CA GLU A 176 -25.36 -0.33 25.20
C GLU A 176 -23.96 -0.73 24.71
N GLY A 177 -22.91 0.02 25.08
CA GLY A 177 -21.52 -0.25 24.71
C GLY A 177 -20.74 0.98 24.25
N ARG A 178 -19.43 0.78 24.02
CA ARG A 178 -18.48 1.79 23.54
C ARG A 178 -17.99 1.48 22.13
N VAL A 179 -18.13 2.43 21.21
CA VAL A 179 -17.64 2.33 19.83
C VAL A 179 -16.54 3.38 19.64
N LEU A 180 -15.44 3.00 19.02
CA LEU A 180 -14.42 3.91 18.55
C LEU A 180 -14.33 3.83 17.04
N VAL A 181 -14.60 4.95 16.36
CA VAL A 181 -14.38 5.08 14.92
C VAL A 181 -13.07 5.81 14.72
N SER A 182 -12.12 5.17 14.04
CA SER A 182 -10.77 5.70 13.87
C SER A 182 -10.70 6.90 12.92
N GLY A 183 -11.55 6.92 11.87
CA GLY A 183 -11.30 7.74 10.70
C GLY A 183 -9.99 7.34 10.03
N ASP A 184 -9.34 8.30 9.36
CA ASP A 184 -7.95 8.11 8.93
C ASP A 184 -6.98 8.44 10.07
N VAL A 185 -5.94 7.62 10.22
CA VAL A 185 -4.99 7.64 11.33
C VAL A 185 -3.56 7.63 10.79
N SER A 186 -2.69 8.43 11.42
CA SER A 186 -1.25 8.33 11.22
C SER A 186 -0.56 8.18 12.57
N ILE A 187 0.18 7.10 12.79
CA ILE A 187 0.90 6.86 14.05
C ILE A 187 2.23 7.61 14.10
N SER A 188 2.91 7.71 12.95
CA SER A 188 4.16 8.45 12.84
C SER A 188 3.95 9.94 13.12
N SER A 189 4.82 10.53 13.94
CA SER A 189 4.84 11.99 14.12
C SER A 189 5.09 12.67 12.78
N GLN A 190 4.27 13.67 12.45
CA GLN A 190 4.44 14.51 11.27
C GLN A 190 4.93 15.90 11.71
N ARG A 191 5.55 16.65 10.81
CA ARG A 191 5.96 18.05 11.09
C ARG A 191 4.76 18.98 11.18
N THR A 192 3.64 18.60 10.54
CA THR A 192 2.40 19.37 10.49
C THR A 192 1.36 18.97 11.54
N VAL A 193 1.40 17.75 12.05
CA VAL A 193 0.37 17.18 12.94
C VAL A 193 1.03 16.28 14.00
N PRO A 194 0.64 16.40 15.28
CA PRO A 194 1.12 15.50 16.33
C PRO A 194 0.67 14.04 16.08
N PRO A 195 1.32 13.04 16.70
CA PRO A 195 0.86 11.65 16.66
C PRO A 195 -0.55 11.47 17.26
N PRO A 196 -1.21 10.32 17.02
CA PRO A 196 -2.55 10.09 17.52
C PRO A 196 -2.54 10.00 19.05
N SER A 197 -3.65 10.40 19.66
CA SER A 197 -3.83 10.26 21.10
C SER A 197 -5.17 9.57 21.38
N PRO A 198 -5.19 8.22 21.35
CA PRO A 198 -6.42 7.45 21.51
C PRO A 198 -7.06 7.64 22.89
N PRO A 199 -8.36 7.31 23.03
CA PRO A 199 -9.05 7.39 24.32
C PRO A 199 -8.42 6.49 25.39
N PRO A 200 -8.49 6.88 26.68
CA PRO A 200 -7.98 6.08 27.78
C PRO A 200 -8.97 4.97 28.21
N PHE A 201 -9.69 4.36 27.26
CA PHE A 201 -10.62 3.27 27.52
C PHE A 201 -10.53 2.20 26.43
N ARG A 202 -10.90 0.96 26.78
CA ARG A 202 -11.07 -0.17 25.85
C ARG A 202 -12.42 -0.07 25.14
N PRO A 203 -12.47 0.08 23.80
CA PRO A 203 -13.73 0.06 23.06
C PRO A 203 -14.26 -1.37 22.91
N ASP A 204 -15.58 -1.53 22.91
CA ASP A 204 -16.22 -2.81 22.57
C ASP A 204 -16.10 -3.06 21.06
N VAL A 205 -16.29 -2.00 20.27
CA VAL A 205 -16.13 -2.01 18.81
C VAL A 205 -15.09 -0.99 18.39
N LEU A 206 -14.11 -1.42 17.60
CA LEU A 206 -13.22 -0.55 16.85
C LEU A 206 -13.59 -0.62 15.36
N VAL A 207 -13.94 0.52 14.76
CA VAL A 207 -14.02 0.67 13.30
C VAL A 207 -12.71 1.28 12.82
N LEU A 208 -11.88 0.48 12.17
CA LEU A 208 -10.49 0.80 11.81
C LEU A 208 -10.32 0.97 10.30
N GLU A 209 -9.64 2.03 9.86
CA GLU A 209 -9.20 2.14 8.45
C GLU A 209 -8.23 1.01 8.06
N SER A 210 -8.08 0.75 6.77
CA SER A 210 -7.23 -0.34 6.27
C SER A 210 -6.47 0.03 4.99
N THR A 211 -6.29 1.32 4.72
CA THR A 211 -5.71 1.87 3.48
C THR A 211 -4.37 1.22 3.10
N TYR A 212 -3.53 0.92 4.08
CA TYR A 212 -2.20 0.31 3.90
C TYR A 212 -2.07 -1.08 4.53
N GLY A 213 -3.17 -1.82 4.70
CA GLY A 213 -3.08 -3.24 5.04
C GLY A 213 -2.20 -3.99 4.02
N GLY A 214 -1.36 -4.91 4.49
CA GLY A 214 -0.40 -5.65 3.67
C GLY A 214 0.78 -4.85 3.13
N ARG A 215 0.94 -3.59 3.55
CA ARG A 215 2.04 -2.71 3.14
C ARG A 215 2.75 -2.16 4.38
N LEU A 216 4.06 -2.01 4.28
CA LEU A 216 4.91 -1.35 5.29
C LEU A 216 5.50 -0.08 4.69
N HIS A 217 5.61 0.97 5.49
CA HIS A 217 6.24 2.19 5.03
C HIS A 217 7.76 2.03 4.97
N ALA A 218 8.38 2.62 3.95
CA ALA A 218 9.82 2.86 3.97
C ALA A 218 10.16 3.83 5.11
N ASN A 219 11.40 3.77 5.60
CA ASN A 219 11.86 4.70 6.63
C ASN A 219 11.67 6.16 6.17
N ARG A 220 10.82 6.91 6.89
CA ARG A 220 10.44 8.28 6.52
C ARG A 220 11.65 9.21 6.44
N ALA A 221 12.61 9.12 7.36
CA ALA A 221 13.79 9.96 7.35
C ALA A 221 14.66 9.72 6.09
N VAL A 222 14.76 8.46 5.66
CA VAL A 222 15.44 8.10 4.39
C VAL A 222 14.70 8.69 3.20
N GLN A 223 13.37 8.58 3.16
CA GLN A 223 12.55 9.14 2.08
C GLN A 223 12.62 10.67 2.03
N GLU A 224 12.60 11.36 3.18
CA GLU A 224 12.77 12.81 3.28
C GLU A 224 14.14 13.23 2.73
N ARG A 225 15.21 12.55 3.14
CA ARG A 225 16.58 12.83 2.66
C ARG A 225 16.70 12.60 1.16
N GLN A 226 16.25 11.47 0.64
CA GLN A 226 16.30 11.17 -0.80
C GLN A 226 15.51 12.19 -1.64
N LEU A 227 14.38 12.68 -1.14
CA LEU A 227 13.61 13.74 -1.78
C LEU A 227 14.44 15.04 -1.84
N VAL A 228 15.00 15.46 -0.70
CA VAL A 228 15.75 16.72 -0.61
C VAL A 228 17.06 16.67 -1.40
N GLU A 229 17.81 15.57 -1.36
CA GLU A 229 19.02 15.38 -2.16
C GLU A 229 18.72 15.53 -3.65
N ARG A 230 17.60 14.93 -4.11
CA ARG A 230 17.16 15.05 -5.49
C ARG A 230 16.77 16.47 -5.85
N VAL A 231 16.05 17.16 -4.96
CA VAL A 231 15.69 18.56 -5.14
C VAL A 231 16.96 19.41 -5.26
N ALA A 232 17.90 19.26 -4.32
CA ALA A 232 19.18 19.99 -4.27
C ALA A 232 20.01 19.78 -5.54
N GLN A 233 20.09 18.54 -6.03
CA GLN A 233 20.79 18.21 -7.27
C GLN A 233 20.18 18.93 -8.48
N VAL A 234 18.85 18.90 -8.62
CA VAL A 234 18.17 19.50 -9.78
C VAL A 234 18.30 21.01 -9.77
N VAL A 235 18.06 21.66 -8.63
CA VAL A 235 18.17 23.12 -8.52
C VAL A 235 19.62 23.60 -8.60
N GLY A 236 20.58 22.81 -8.09
CA GLY A 236 22.02 23.09 -8.22
C GLY A 236 22.50 23.09 -9.68
N ASN A 237 21.84 22.32 -10.54
CA ASN A 237 22.08 22.31 -12.00
C ASN A 237 21.30 23.40 -12.76
N GLY A 238 20.66 24.35 -12.06
CA GLY A 238 19.83 25.40 -12.66
C GLY A 238 18.43 24.94 -13.09
N GLY A 239 18.05 23.72 -12.71
CA GLY A 239 16.74 23.13 -13.00
C GLY A 239 15.62 23.62 -12.10
N LYS A 240 14.39 23.30 -12.48
CA LYS A 240 13.18 23.51 -11.66
C LYS A 240 12.62 22.17 -11.21
N VAL A 241 12.06 22.17 -10.01
CA VAL A 241 11.43 20.98 -9.43
C VAL A 241 9.96 21.24 -9.22
N LEU A 242 9.11 20.37 -9.78
CA LEU A 242 7.69 20.29 -9.45
C LEU A 242 7.46 19.11 -8.50
N ILE A 243 6.82 19.40 -7.37
CA ILE A 243 6.35 18.41 -6.41
C ILE A 243 4.81 18.46 -6.40
N PRO A 244 4.12 17.65 -7.22
CA PRO A 244 2.67 17.58 -7.16
C PRO A 244 2.25 16.92 -5.84
N ALA A 245 1.38 17.59 -5.09
CA ALA A 245 0.92 17.14 -3.79
C ALA A 245 -0.60 17.33 -3.63
N PHE A 246 -1.23 16.47 -2.83
CA PHE A 246 -2.58 16.74 -2.35
C PHE A 246 -2.57 18.05 -1.55
N ALA A 247 -3.57 18.90 -1.81
CA ALA A 247 -3.61 20.24 -1.24
C ALA A 247 -3.70 20.24 0.29
N LEU A 248 -4.34 19.21 0.84
CA LEU A 248 -4.50 18.95 2.26
C LEU A 248 -3.55 17.85 2.74
N GLY A 249 -2.88 18.09 3.87
CA GLY A 249 -1.92 17.19 4.49
C GLY A 249 -0.56 17.21 3.80
N ARG A 250 -0.46 16.56 2.63
CA ARG A 250 0.83 16.26 1.97
C ARG A 250 1.62 17.51 1.61
N ALA A 251 0.98 18.52 1.03
CA ALA A 251 1.68 19.72 0.59
C ALA A 251 2.30 20.48 1.77
N GLN A 252 1.57 20.63 2.88
CA GLN A 252 2.05 21.31 4.08
C GLN A 252 3.28 20.59 4.65
N GLU A 253 3.25 19.26 4.69
CA GLU A 253 4.36 18.46 5.18
C GLU A 253 5.63 18.65 4.34
N ILE A 254 5.51 18.65 3.01
CA ILE A 254 6.63 18.87 2.08
C ILE A 254 7.23 20.26 2.27
N LEU A 255 6.39 21.29 2.44
CA LEU A 255 6.87 22.65 2.69
C LEU A 255 7.73 22.70 3.97
N LEU A 256 7.29 22.04 5.04
CA LEU A 256 8.04 22.00 6.31
C LEU A 256 9.30 21.14 6.23
N ILE A 257 9.30 20.04 5.47
CA ILE A 257 10.49 19.23 5.19
C ILE A 257 11.53 20.11 4.48
N LEU A 258 11.16 20.80 3.40
CA LEU A 258 12.08 21.66 2.64
C LEU A 258 12.67 22.78 3.52
N ASP A 259 11.86 23.44 4.36
CA ASP A 259 12.37 24.47 5.26
C ASP A 259 13.26 23.91 6.39
N ALA A 260 13.02 22.68 6.85
CA ALA A 260 13.86 22.03 7.84
C ALA A 260 15.26 21.73 7.28
N PHE A 261 15.34 21.10 6.10
CA PHE A 261 16.63 20.79 5.45
C PHE A 261 17.36 22.05 4.99
N ARG A 262 16.65 23.10 4.58
CA ARG A 262 17.28 24.42 4.35
C ARG A 262 17.92 24.95 5.62
N ARG A 263 17.23 24.90 6.76
CA ARG A 263 17.78 25.37 8.05
C ARG A 263 19.00 24.56 8.49
N ALA A 264 19.06 23.28 8.13
CA ALA A 264 20.22 22.42 8.34
C ALA A 264 21.38 22.69 7.36
N GLY A 265 21.19 23.54 6.34
CA GLY A 265 22.20 23.83 5.32
C GLY A 265 22.31 22.75 4.22
N GLU A 266 21.40 21.78 4.19
CA GLU A 266 21.39 20.65 3.25
C GLU A 266 20.63 20.94 1.95
N LEU A 267 19.83 22.01 1.93
CA LEU A 267 19.09 22.46 0.75
C LEU A 267 19.54 23.89 0.35
N PRO A 268 19.94 24.13 -0.91
CA PRO A 268 20.29 25.47 -1.37
C PRO A 268 19.14 26.47 -1.15
N THR A 269 19.49 27.75 -0.96
CA THR A 269 18.50 28.82 -0.73
C THR A 269 17.84 29.25 -2.04
N VAL A 270 17.02 28.34 -2.59
CA VAL A 270 16.22 28.51 -3.82
C VAL A 270 14.76 28.71 -3.41
N PRO A 271 14.01 29.67 -4.00
CA PRO A 271 12.64 29.93 -3.57
C PRO A 271 11.73 28.71 -3.78
N VAL A 272 10.96 28.38 -2.74
CA VAL A 272 9.90 27.38 -2.75
C VAL A 272 8.55 28.09 -2.96
N TRP A 273 7.80 27.68 -3.97
CA TRP A 273 6.52 28.26 -4.35
C TRP A 273 5.37 27.30 -4.05
N ALA A 274 4.40 27.76 -3.27
CA ALA A 274 3.16 27.04 -3.01
C ALA A 274 2.03 27.56 -3.91
N ASP A 275 1.48 26.73 -4.79
CA ASP A 275 0.41 27.11 -5.73
C ASP A 275 -0.84 26.21 -5.58
N GLY A 276 -1.96 26.71 -6.12
CA GLY A 276 -3.26 26.06 -6.05
C GLY A 276 -3.90 26.17 -4.67
N MET A 277 -4.65 25.13 -4.29
CA MET A 277 -5.36 25.06 -3.01
C MET A 277 -4.43 24.99 -1.80
N VAL A 278 -3.15 24.63 -2.01
CA VAL A 278 -2.13 24.55 -0.95
C VAL A 278 -2.10 25.84 -0.11
N ARG A 279 -2.26 27.01 -0.76
CA ARG A 279 -2.27 28.32 -0.10
C ARG A 279 -3.44 28.50 0.87
N ALA A 280 -4.63 28.14 0.42
CA ALA A 280 -5.85 28.25 1.21
C ALA A 280 -5.78 27.30 2.43
N VAL A 281 -5.29 26.07 2.22
CA VAL A 281 -5.11 25.10 3.30
C VAL A 281 -4.06 25.57 4.32
N CYS A 282 -2.90 26.08 3.88
CA CYS A 282 -1.90 26.65 4.81
C CYS A 282 -2.49 27.80 5.64
N SER A 283 -3.33 28.63 5.02
CA SER A 283 -4.02 29.74 5.70
C SER A 283 -5.09 29.25 6.67
N ALA A 284 -5.75 28.12 6.38
CA ALA A 284 -6.69 27.48 7.30
C ALA A 284 -5.97 26.86 8.50
N TYR A 285 -4.86 26.16 8.29
CA TYR A 285 -4.05 25.60 9.39
C TYR A 285 -3.54 26.70 10.33
N ALA A 286 -3.11 27.83 9.78
CA ALA A 286 -2.58 28.95 10.55
C ALA A 286 -3.60 29.59 11.52
N GLN A 287 -4.90 29.34 11.34
CA GLN A 287 -5.95 29.85 12.23
C GLN A 287 -6.06 29.06 13.55
N PHE A 288 -5.48 27.86 13.63
CA PHE A 288 -5.59 26.95 14.78
C PHE A 288 -4.20 26.52 15.27
N PRO A 289 -3.34 27.46 15.71
CA PRO A 289 -1.98 27.16 16.14
C PRO A 289 -1.91 26.07 17.21
N GLU A 290 -2.86 26.04 18.15
CA GLU A 290 -2.95 25.09 19.25
C GLU A 290 -3.09 23.63 18.80
N THR A 291 -3.54 23.40 17.56
CA THR A 291 -3.70 22.06 16.99
C THR A 291 -2.46 21.57 16.22
N LEU A 292 -1.49 22.45 16.00
CA LEU A 292 -0.24 22.16 15.30
C LEU A 292 0.86 21.76 16.30
N PRO A 293 1.93 21.06 15.86
CA PRO A 293 3.08 20.77 16.71
C PRO A 293 3.74 22.02 17.30
N LEU A 294 4.36 21.89 18.48
CA LEU A 294 5.00 23.01 19.21
C LEU A 294 5.96 23.81 18.33
N ALA A 295 6.78 23.13 17.51
CA ALA A 295 7.71 23.79 16.58
C ALA A 295 7.02 24.72 15.55
N MET A 296 5.75 24.45 15.21
CA MET A 296 4.93 25.33 14.37
C MET A 296 4.31 26.47 15.18
N GLN A 297 3.91 26.20 16.43
CA GLN A 297 3.39 27.23 17.33
C GLN A 297 4.43 28.31 17.63
N GLU A 298 5.68 27.92 17.91
CA GLU A 298 6.79 28.83 18.23
C GLU A 298 7.11 29.81 17.10
N ARG A 299 6.80 29.46 15.84
CA ARG A 299 6.91 30.34 14.67
C ARG A 299 5.61 31.03 14.27
N GLY A 300 4.61 31.01 15.14
CA GLY A 300 3.30 31.65 14.94
C GLY A 300 2.42 30.99 13.88
N ALA A 301 2.54 29.66 13.71
CA ALA A 301 1.80 28.87 12.72
C ALA A 301 1.97 29.35 11.26
N ARG A 302 3.11 29.99 10.95
CA ARG A 302 3.40 30.53 9.62
C ARG A 302 4.04 29.47 8.72
N PHE A 303 3.35 29.14 7.63
CA PHE A 303 3.88 28.32 6.54
C PHE A 303 4.68 29.13 5.51
N PHE A 304 4.33 30.41 5.33
CA PHE A 304 4.98 31.30 4.36
C PHE A 304 6.02 32.20 5.02
N ASN A 305 7.15 32.38 4.35
CA ASN A 305 8.28 33.22 4.77
C ASN A 305 9.11 33.63 3.54
N GLU A 306 10.32 34.18 3.73
CA GLU A 306 11.19 34.59 2.61
C GLU A 306 11.61 33.43 1.69
N PHE A 307 11.65 32.20 2.22
CA PHE A 307 11.99 30.98 1.51
C PHE A 307 10.76 30.30 0.87
N ILE A 308 9.66 30.19 1.60
CA ILE A 308 8.39 29.60 1.13
C ILE A 308 7.39 30.70 0.79
N LYS A 309 7.10 30.88 -0.50
CA LYS A 309 6.27 31.95 -1.03
C LYS A 309 4.97 31.40 -1.62
N PRO A 310 3.81 32.05 -1.38
CA PRO A 310 2.59 31.72 -2.09
C PRO A 310 2.63 32.26 -3.53
N VAL A 311 2.04 31.53 -4.49
CA VAL A 311 1.74 32.06 -5.83
C VAL A 311 0.41 32.82 -5.79
N GLU A 312 0.45 34.14 -5.90
CA GLU A 312 -0.69 35.01 -5.69
C GLU A 312 -1.56 35.20 -6.95
N SER A 313 -0.97 35.07 -8.14
CA SER A 313 -1.67 35.37 -9.40
C SER A 313 -1.28 34.45 -10.55
N ALA A 314 -2.16 34.40 -11.57
CA ALA A 314 -1.86 33.71 -12.82
C ALA A 314 -0.65 34.33 -13.56
N ALA A 315 -0.42 35.64 -13.41
CA ALA A 315 0.76 36.31 -13.98
C ALA A 315 2.04 35.81 -13.32
N GLN A 316 2.06 35.65 -12.00
CA GLN A 316 3.20 35.09 -11.27
C GLN A 316 3.43 33.62 -11.62
N ARG A 317 2.36 32.82 -11.74
CA ARG A 317 2.45 31.44 -12.25
C ARG A 317 3.11 31.38 -13.62
N ASN A 318 2.66 32.24 -14.54
CA ASN A 318 3.24 32.33 -15.88
C ASN A 318 4.72 32.76 -15.83
N ALA A 319 5.07 33.74 -15.00
CA ALA A 319 6.47 34.13 -14.80
C ALA A 319 7.31 32.93 -14.33
N LEU A 320 6.82 32.14 -13.37
CA LEU A 320 7.49 30.92 -12.89
C LEU A 320 7.62 29.84 -13.97
N LEU A 321 6.80 29.82 -15.01
CA LEU A 321 6.95 28.90 -16.13
C LEU A 321 8.07 29.33 -17.09
N TRP A 322 8.17 30.63 -17.37
CA TRP A 322 9.05 31.20 -18.40
C TRP A 322 10.41 31.68 -17.91
N ASP A 323 10.52 32.04 -16.64
CA ASP A 323 11.80 32.40 -16.02
C ASP A 323 12.78 31.22 -16.15
N ASN A 324 14.07 31.46 -16.33
CA ASN A 324 15.06 30.38 -16.34
C ASN A 324 15.68 30.16 -14.94
N ALA A 325 15.33 30.98 -13.96
CA ALA A 325 15.81 30.81 -12.59
C ALA A 325 15.36 29.46 -11.99
N PRO A 326 16.22 28.77 -11.21
CA PRO A 326 15.85 27.57 -10.50
C PRO A 326 14.77 27.90 -9.46
N ALA A 327 13.81 26.99 -9.32
CA ALA A 327 12.69 27.14 -8.39
C ALA A 327 12.14 25.77 -7.99
N ILE A 328 11.61 25.69 -6.77
CA ILE A 328 10.90 24.52 -6.27
C ILE A 328 9.42 24.89 -6.22
N ILE A 329 8.54 24.08 -6.78
CA ILE A 329 7.10 24.36 -6.88
C ILE A 329 6.33 23.20 -6.26
N VAL A 330 5.63 23.45 -5.15
CA VAL A 330 4.71 22.53 -4.51
C VAL A 330 3.29 22.95 -4.89
N SER A 331 2.58 22.10 -5.63
CA SER A 331 1.28 22.48 -6.21
C SER A 331 0.28 21.34 -6.20
N SER A 332 -1.00 21.70 -6.08
CA SER A 332 -2.12 20.78 -6.33
C SER A 332 -2.46 20.66 -7.82
N SER A 333 -2.95 19.53 -8.34
CA SER A 333 -3.32 18.29 -7.64
C SER A 333 -2.22 17.21 -7.62
N GLY A 334 -2.17 16.41 -6.54
CA GLY A 334 -1.12 15.42 -6.28
C GLY A 334 -1.04 14.24 -7.26
N MET A 335 -2.13 13.98 -7.99
CA MET A 335 -2.20 12.93 -9.02
C MET A 335 -2.12 13.49 -10.45
N LEU A 336 -1.90 14.80 -10.60
CA LEU A 336 -1.87 15.50 -11.88
C LEU A 336 -3.16 15.38 -12.71
N ALA A 337 -4.30 15.14 -12.05
CA ALA A 337 -5.61 15.08 -12.71
C ALA A 337 -6.05 16.45 -13.27
N GLY A 338 -5.55 17.56 -12.69
CA GLY A 338 -5.92 18.90 -13.09
C GLY A 338 -5.21 19.99 -12.30
N GLY A 339 -5.69 21.23 -12.44
CA GLY A 339 -5.20 22.39 -11.70
C GLY A 339 -3.80 22.85 -12.10
N PRO A 340 -3.16 23.70 -11.27
CA PRO A 340 -1.86 24.29 -11.60
C PRO A 340 -0.73 23.27 -11.73
N ALA A 341 -0.73 22.17 -10.95
CA ALA A 341 0.31 21.15 -11.04
C ALA A 341 0.35 20.49 -12.42
N LEU A 342 -0.79 20.23 -13.05
CA LEU A 342 -0.85 19.71 -14.42
C LEU A 342 -0.27 20.71 -15.43
N THR A 343 -0.43 22.01 -15.19
CA THR A 343 0.11 23.08 -16.05
C THR A 343 1.64 23.10 -15.97
N TYR A 344 2.19 23.06 -14.75
CA TYR A 344 3.63 22.94 -14.52
C TYR A 344 4.20 21.65 -15.11
N ALA A 345 3.56 20.51 -14.85
CA ALA A 345 3.99 19.21 -15.36
C ALA A 345 4.03 19.21 -16.90
N SER A 346 3.01 19.78 -17.54
CA SER A 346 2.95 19.89 -19.00
C SER A 346 4.05 20.76 -19.59
N ALA A 347 4.56 21.74 -18.84
CA ALA A 347 5.65 22.62 -19.26
C ALA A 347 7.04 22.03 -18.98
N PHE A 348 7.16 21.22 -17.92
CA PHE A 348 8.44 20.69 -17.46
C PHE A 348 8.74 19.29 -18.01
N ALA A 349 7.72 18.48 -18.30
CA ALA A 349 7.90 17.06 -18.65
C ALA A 349 8.85 16.84 -19.84
N GLY A 350 8.83 17.71 -20.84
CA GLY A 350 9.70 17.61 -22.02
C GLY A 350 11.11 18.20 -21.86
N LYS A 351 11.50 18.62 -20.65
CA LYS A 351 12.77 19.31 -20.40
C LYS A 351 13.67 18.52 -19.43
N PRO A 352 14.83 18.00 -19.87
CA PRO A 352 15.69 17.12 -19.06
C PRO A 352 16.31 17.80 -17.83
N GLU A 353 16.46 19.12 -17.86
CA GLU A 353 16.99 19.92 -16.76
C GLU A 353 16.00 20.04 -15.59
N HIS A 354 14.71 19.75 -15.78
CA HIS A 354 13.69 19.84 -14.74
C HIS A 354 13.38 18.48 -14.12
N ALA A 355 12.67 18.50 -13.00
CA ALA A 355 12.19 17.28 -12.34
C ALA A 355 10.73 17.35 -11.90
N ILE A 356 10.06 16.20 -11.93
CA ILE A 356 8.74 15.97 -11.35
C ILE A 356 8.87 14.88 -10.29
N LEU A 357 8.64 15.22 -9.02
CA LEU A 357 8.87 14.35 -7.87
C LEU A 357 7.55 14.02 -7.17
N LEU A 358 7.07 12.79 -7.30
CA LEU A 358 5.80 12.32 -6.74
C LEU A 358 5.99 11.91 -5.27
N THR A 359 5.11 12.33 -4.37
CA THR A 359 5.29 12.14 -2.90
C THR A 359 4.09 11.49 -2.20
N GLY A 360 3.10 11.03 -2.96
CA GLY A 360 1.86 10.46 -2.41
C GLY A 360 1.31 9.35 -3.30
N TYR A 361 0.25 8.69 -2.83
CA TYR A 361 -0.46 7.65 -3.58
C TYR A 361 -0.90 8.16 -4.96
N GLN A 362 -0.84 7.27 -5.95
CA GLN A 362 -1.21 7.53 -7.34
C GLN A 362 -2.21 6.48 -7.79
N ASP A 363 -3.42 6.91 -8.10
CA ASP A 363 -4.47 6.07 -8.67
C ASP A 363 -4.02 5.47 -10.03
N GLU A 364 -4.39 4.22 -10.31
CA GLU A 364 -3.95 3.46 -11.49
C GLU A 364 -4.26 4.16 -12.82
N GLU A 365 -5.36 4.91 -12.91
CA GLU A 365 -5.76 5.62 -14.13
C GLU A 365 -5.17 7.04 -14.20
N SER A 366 -4.49 7.52 -13.15
CA SER A 366 -3.99 8.90 -13.07
C SER A 366 -2.74 9.15 -13.93
N PRO A 367 -2.55 10.39 -14.46
CA PRO A 367 -1.31 10.76 -15.12
C PRO A 367 -0.08 10.62 -14.21
N GLY A 368 -0.25 10.88 -12.91
CA GLY A 368 0.80 10.71 -11.92
C GLY A 368 1.25 9.25 -11.76
N ARG A 369 0.35 8.26 -11.82
CA ARG A 369 0.75 6.84 -11.82
C ARG A 369 1.57 6.48 -13.05
N ARG A 370 1.17 6.96 -14.22
CA ARG A 370 1.96 6.73 -15.45
C ARG A 370 3.37 7.34 -15.37
N LEU A 371 3.52 8.51 -14.73
CA LEU A 371 4.86 9.06 -14.44
C LEU A 371 5.62 8.21 -13.41
N GLN A 372 4.93 7.65 -12.42
CA GLN A 372 5.55 6.76 -11.42
C GLN A 372 6.08 5.46 -12.06
N ASP A 373 5.33 4.87 -12.98
CA ASP A 373 5.75 3.67 -13.72
C ASP A 373 6.92 4.01 -14.65
N MET A 374 6.88 5.14 -15.36
CA MET A 374 8.00 5.65 -16.16
C MET A 374 9.26 5.92 -15.32
N ALA A 375 9.12 6.35 -14.07
CA ALA A 375 10.26 6.52 -13.17
C ALA A 375 10.99 5.19 -12.88
N ARG A 376 10.30 4.05 -13.01
CA ARG A 376 10.86 2.70 -12.84
C ARG A 376 11.33 2.08 -14.15
N GLU A 377 10.55 2.23 -15.21
CA GLU A 377 10.69 1.49 -16.47
C GLU A 377 11.42 2.26 -17.57
N GLY A 378 11.57 3.58 -17.44
CA GLY A 378 12.28 4.44 -18.38
C GLY A 378 11.38 5.43 -19.15
N ARG A 379 11.95 6.05 -20.19
CA ARG A 379 11.33 7.18 -20.90
C ARG A 379 10.14 6.74 -21.76
N GLY A 380 9.11 7.59 -21.83
CA GLY A 380 7.94 7.37 -22.66
C GLY A 380 7.16 8.66 -22.90
N SER A 381 6.13 8.58 -23.75
CA SER A 381 5.21 9.70 -23.98
C SER A 381 3.95 9.57 -23.13
N LEU A 382 3.53 10.68 -22.54
CA LEU A 382 2.37 10.77 -21.67
C LEU A 382 1.44 11.87 -22.16
N LYS A 383 0.13 11.61 -22.10
CA LYS A 383 -0.89 12.64 -22.28
C LYS A 383 -1.05 13.39 -20.95
N LEU A 384 -0.65 14.66 -20.92
CA LEU A 384 -0.87 15.59 -19.82
C LEU A 384 -1.90 16.64 -20.29
N GLY A 385 -3.12 16.54 -19.75
CA GLY A 385 -4.25 17.35 -20.21
C GLY A 385 -4.56 17.14 -21.70
N LYS A 386 -4.55 18.22 -22.49
CA LYS A 386 -4.80 18.16 -23.95
C LYS A 386 -3.53 17.88 -24.78
N ARG A 387 -2.35 17.76 -24.16
CA ARG A 387 -1.05 17.62 -24.85
C ARG A 387 -0.48 16.23 -24.64
N VAL A 388 0.13 15.67 -25.69
CA VAL A 388 1.00 14.50 -25.57
C VAL A 388 2.44 15.03 -25.51
N VAL A 389 3.16 14.67 -24.45
CA VAL A 389 4.52 15.15 -24.19
C VAL A 389 5.44 13.93 -24.09
N ASP A 390 6.58 13.99 -24.78
CA ASP A 390 7.68 13.05 -24.57
C ASP A 390 8.38 13.39 -23.25
N VAL A 391 8.36 12.48 -22.28
CA VAL A 391 8.84 12.74 -20.92
C VAL A 391 10.36 12.58 -20.88
N GLN A 392 11.05 13.71 -20.78
CA GLN A 392 12.51 13.82 -20.73
C GLN A 392 13.03 14.32 -19.38
N CYS A 393 12.16 14.97 -18.59
CA CYS A 393 12.50 15.43 -17.26
C CYS A 393 12.85 14.28 -16.32
N GLN A 394 13.55 14.63 -15.25
CA GLN A 394 13.87 13.72 -14.18
C GLN A 394 12.61 13.35 -13.38
N LEU A 395 12.39 12.06 -13.13
CA LEU A 395 11.27 11.58 -12.34
C LEU A 395 11.77 11.01 -11.02
N GLY A 396 10.97 11.11 -9.97
CA GLY A 396 11.22 10.49 -8.68
C GLY A 396 9.90 10.19 -7.98
N ALA A 397 9.88 9.13 -7.17
CA ALA A 397 8.71 8.75 -6.39
C ALA A 397 9.16 8.44 -4.95
N TYR A 398 8.51 9.08 -3.99
CA TYR A 398 8.85 9.02 -2.58
C TYR A 398 7.61 8.64 -1.76
N SER A 399 7.74 7.65 -0.89
CA SER A 399 6.63 7.18 -0.05
C SER A 399 6.62 7.95 1.26
N LEU A 400 5.84 9.04 1.31
CA LEU A 400 5.74 9.87 2.52
C LEU A 400 4.38 9.77 3.22
N SER A 401 3.55 8.74 2.96
CA SER A 401 2.13 8.63 3.35
C SER A 401 1.76 9.18 4.74
N ALA A 402 0.55 9.75 4.83
CA ALA A 402 -0.04 10.27 6.06
C ALA A 402 -1.02 9.27 6.69
N HIS A 403 -1.04 8.01 6.22
CA HIS A 403 -1.80 6.92 6.84
C HIS A 403 -0.85 5.97 7.55
N ALA A 404 -1.34 5.28 8.57
CA ALA A 404 -0.63 4.22 9.26
C ALA A 404 -0.43 3.01 8.33
N ASP A 405 0.75 2.37 8.40
CA ASP A 405 0.97 1.08 7.74
C ASP A 405 0.37 -0.10 8.52
N GLU A 406 0.49 -1.33 7.99
CA GLU A 406 -0.07 -2.51 8.65
C GLU A 406 0.46 -2.70 10.08
N ALA A 407 1.77 -2.55 10.29
CA ALA A 407 2.38 -2.74 11.61
C ALA A 407 1.88 -1.70 12.62
N GLN A 408 1.73 -0.46 12.17
CA GLN A 408 1.17 0.63 12.95
C GLN A 408 -0.30 0.39 13.30
N LEU A 409 -1.15 0.04 12.33
CA LEU A 409 -2.57 -0.27 12.56
C LEU A 409 -2.75 -1.44 13.54
N VAL A 410 -1.92 -2.47 13.43
CA VAL A 410 -1.87 -3.57 14.40
C VAL A 410 -1.48 -3.07 15.79
N SER A 411 -0.42 -2.26 15.91
CA SER A 411 0.02 -1.69 17.19
C SER A 411 -1.06 -0.84 17.87
N LEU A 412 -1.78 -0.02 17.12
CA LEU A 412 -2.91 0.76 17.64
C LEU A 412 -4.03 -0.15 18.13
N THR A 413 -4.37 -1.19 17.37
CA THR A 413 -5.41 -2.15 17.73
C THR A 413 -5.05 -2.91 19.01
N GLU A 414 -3.80 -3.37 19.14
CA GLU A 414 -3.32 -4.04 20.36
C GLU A 414 -3.32 -3.09 21.57
N THR A 415 -3.02 -1.81 21.36
CA THR A 415 -3.05 -0.80 22.44
C THR A 415 -4.48 -0.52 22.93
N LEU A 416 -5.45 -0.49 22.01
CA LEU A 416 -6.86 -0.27 22.33
C LEU A 416 -7.56 -1.51 22.88
N ASP A 417 -7.06 -2.70 22.54
CA ASP A 417 -7.58 -4.01 22.95
C ASP A 417 -9.09 -4.24 22.66
N PRO A 418 -9.63 -3.89 21.47
CA PRO A 418 -11.06 -3.95 21.22
C PRO A 418 -11.63 -5.38 21.27
N THR A 419 -12.91 -5.48 21.64
CA THR A 419 -13.63 -6.76 21.66
C THR A 419 -14.00 -7.25 20.24
N GLU A 420 -14.29 -6.32 19.33
CA GLU A 420 -14.62 -6.56 17.92
C GLU A 420 -13.95 -5.48 17.04
N VAL A 421 -13.37 -5.86 15.90
CA VAL A 421 -12.76 -4.94 14.95
C VAL A 421 -13.47 -5.02 13.59
N PHE A 422 -13.87 -3.89 13.04
CA PHE A 422 -14.37 -3.77 11.67
C PHE A 422 -13.34 -3.07 10.82
N LEU A 423 -12.87 -3.72 9.75
CA LEU A 423 -11.94 -3.11 8.81
C LEU A 423 -12.70 -2.45 7.65
N VAL A 424 -12.56 -1.13 7.58
CA VAL A 424 -13.16 -0.26 6.56
C VAL A 424 -12.06 0.51 5.83
N HIS A 425 -12.42 1.30 4.83
CA HIS A 425 -11.54 2.23 4.12
C HIS A 425 -10.25 1.57 3.62
N GLY A 426 -10.41 0.58 2.74
CA GLY A 426 -9.29 -0.17 2.17
C GLY A 426 -9.75 -1.08 1.04
N ASP A 427 -8.83 -1.44 0.15
CA ASP A 427 -9.09 -2.40 -0.91
C ASP A 427 -9.16 -3.84 -0.37
N GLY A 428 -9.62 -4.78 -1.19
CA GLY A 428 -9.82 -6.18 -0.78
C GLY A 428 -8.55 -6.86 -0.27
N ASP A 429 -7.40 -6.58 -0.89
CA ASP A 429 -6.12 -7.19 -0.54
C ASP A 429 -5.60 -6.62 0.79
N ALA A 430 -5.67 -5.30 0.96
CA ALA A 430 -5.25 -4.63 2.17
C ALA A 430 -6.06 -5.09 3.39
N ARG A 431 -7.39 -5.15 3.22
CA ARG A 431 -8.32 -5.65 4.23
C ARG A 431 -8.06 -7.10 4.60
N ALA A 432 -7.85 -7.97 3.60
CA ALA A 432 -7.55 -9.38 3.84
C ALA A 432 -6.24 -9.58 4.60
N SER A 433 -5.20 -8.80 4.28
CA SER A 433 -3.91 -8.87 4.97
C SER A 433 -4.04 -8.45 6.44
N LEU A 434 -4.64 -7.29 6.70
CA LEU A 434 -4.81 -6.79 8.07
C LEU A 434 -5.74 -7.69 8.89
N HIS A 435 -6.79 -8.25 8.27
CA HIS A 435 -7.65 -9.27 8.89
C HIS A 435 -6.85 -10.50 9.33
N LYS A 436 -5.96 -11.02 8.48
CA LYS A 436 -5.08 -12.14 8.82
C LYS A 436 -4.13 -11.77 9.96
N ALA A 437 -3.51 -10.58 9.91
CA ALA A 437 -2.56 -10.12 10.92
C ALA A 437 -3.21 -9.97 12.30
N LEU A 438 -4.41 -9.42 12.38
CA LEU A 438 -5.15 -9.22 13.62
C LEU A 438 -5.78 -10.53 14.14
N THR A 439 -6.36 -11.35 13.26
CA THR A 439 -6.92 -12.67 13.64
C THR A 439 -5.84 -13.60 14.17
N ALA A 440 -4.63 -13.58 13.59
CA ALA A 440 -3.49 -14.35 14.11
C ALA A 440 -3.08 -13.95 15.53
N ARG A 441 -3.47 -12.76 16.00
CA ARG A 441 -3.25 -12.24 17.35
C ARG A 441 -4.47 -12.44 18.27
N GLY A 442 -5.45 -13.24 17.83
CA GLY A 442 -6.64 -13.58 18.63
C GLY A 442 -7.74 -12.51 18.61
N ARG A 443 -7.65 -11.50 17.72
CA ARG A 443 -8.69 -10.48 17.57
C ARG A 443 -9.88 -11.03 16.78
N ARG A 444 -11.09 -10.62 17.15
CA ARG A 444 -12.30 -10.87 16.36
C ARG A 444 -12.44 -9.76 15.34
N VAL A 445 -12.25 -10.10 14.07
CA VAL A 445 -12.18 -9.14 12.98
C VAL A 445 -13.25 -9.46 11.94
N SER A 446 -13.98 -8.43 11.53
CA SER A 446 -15.03 -8.50 10.53
C SER A 446 -14.69 -7.61 9.33
N LEU A 447 -15.02 -8.10 8.14
CA LEU A 447 -14.83 -7.39 6.87
C LEU A 447 -16.20 -6.97 6.31
N PRO A 448 -16.78 -5.84 6.74
CA PRO A 448 -18.08 -5.39 6.27
C PRO A 448 -18.07 -5.02 4.78
N TYR A 449 -19.20 -5.13 4.09
CA TYR A 449 -19.40 -4.52 2.76
C TYR A 449 -20.43 -3.39 2.82
N ALA A 450 -20.41 -2.50 1.83
CA ALA A 450 -21.36 -1.40 1.76
C ALA A 450 -22.82 -1.92 1.72
N GLY A 451 -23.68 -1.37 2.58
CA GLY A 451 -25.05 -1.81 2.81
C GLY A 451 -25.22 -2.89 3.89
N GLN A 452 -24.13 -3.46 4.43
CA GLN A 452 -24.21 -4.44 5.50
C GLN A 452 -24.45 -3.78 6.87
N ALA A 453 -25.23 -4.45 7.72
CA ALA A 453 -25.43 -4.03 9.10
C ALA A 453 -25.13 -5.15 10.09
N PHE A 454 -24.66 -4.76 11.27
CA PHE A 454 -24.32 -5.64 12.38
C PHE A 454 -25.02 -5.14 13.64
N ALA A 455 -25.77 -6.02 14.28
CA ALA A 455 -26.40 -5.75 15.56
C ALA A 455 -25.58 -6.36 16.68
N PHE A 456 -25.37 -5.57 17.73
CA PHE A 456 -24.63 -5.99 18.91
C PHE A 456 -25.46 -5.75 20.15
N ARG A 457 -25.39 -6.74 21.04
CA ARG A 457 -25.79 -6.59 22.43
C ARG A 457 -24.53 -6.79 23.25
N TYR A 458 -23.79 -5.70 23.42
CA TYR A 458 -22.84 -5.66 24.52
C TYR A 458 -23.73 -5.56 25.76
N ALA A 459 -23.75 -6.62 26.57
CA ALA A 459 -24.17 -6.44 27.94
C ALA A 459 -23.22 -5.34 28.47
N PRO A 460 -23.74 -4.21 28.99
CA PRO A 460 -22.87 -3.16 29.46
C PRO A 460 -21.80 -3.80 30.32
N ALA A 461 -20.53 -3.57 29.98
CA ALA A 461 -19.49 -3.61 30.97
C ALA A 461 -19.63 -2.38 31.90
N LEU A 462 -20.84 -2.09 32.39
CA LEU A 462 -20.99 -1.79 33.79
C LEU A 462 -20.50 -3.06 34.46
N GLY A 463 -19.22 -3.04 34.85
CA GLY A 463 -18.40 -4.22 35.11
C GLY A 463 -19.22 -5.36 35.69
N ALA A 464 -19.01 -6.58 35.15
CA ALA A 464 -19.54 -7.81 35.72
C ALA A 464 -19.63 -7.63 37.23
N LYS A 465 -20.81 -7.81 37.86
CA LYS A 465 -20.97 -7.66 39.31
C LYS A 465 -19.87 -8.49 39.99
N ARG A 466 -18.74 -7.86 40.28
CA ARG A 466 -17.62 -8.50 40.93
C ARG A 466 -18.06 -8.72 42.35
N ALA A 467 -17.60 -9.82 42.94
CA ALA A 467 -17.81 -10.00 44.36
C ALA A 467 -17.21 -8.79 45.10
N THR A 468 -18.03 -8.10 45.90
CA THR A 468 -17.61 -6.97 46.71
C THR A 468 -17.43 -7.44 48.14
N GLY A 469 -16.30 -7.10 48.77
CA GLY A 469 -16.02 -7.52 50.14
C GLY A 469 -15.47 -8.95 50.24
N ILE A 470 -14.80 -9.47 49.20
CA ILE A 470 -14.17 -10.80 49.22
C ILE A 470 -13.14 -10.97 50.35
N GLY A 471 -12.54 -9.87 50.79
CA GLY A 471 -11.60 -9.80 51.90
C GLY A 471 -12.12 -8.97 53.08
N ARG A 472 -13.44 -8.84 53.25
CA ARG A 472 -14.03 -8.05 54.34
C ARG A 472 -13.43 -8.48 55.70
N GLY A 473 -12.86 -7.52 56.43
CA GLY A 473 -12.23 -7.75 57.73
C GLY A 473 -10.83 -8.40 57.68
N ARG A 474 -10.24 -8.56 56.49
CA ARG A 474 -8.89 -9.11 56.28
C ARG A 474 -7.97 -8.06 55.67
N ALA A 475 -6.66 -8.26 55.84
CA ALA A 475 -5.63 -7.51 55.11
C ALA A 475 -5.72 -7.82 53.61
N LEU A 476 -5.20 -6.93 52.76
CA LEU A 476 -5.24 -7.11 51.30
C LEU A 476 -4.33 -8.25 50.87
N GLU A 477 -4.88 -9.24 50.16
CA GLU A 477 -4.10 -10.28 49.49
C GLU A 477 -4.20 -10.06 47.98
N THR A 478 -3.16 -9.44 47.42
CA THR A 478 -3.02 -9.07 45.99
C THR A 478 -3.27 -10.24 45.04
N ARG A 479 -2.81 -11.44 45.38
CA ARG A 479 -3.05 -12.67 44.60
C ARG A 479 -4.53 -13.04 44.50
N VAL A 480 -5.24 -13.00 45.63
CA VAL A 480 -6.67 -13.36 45.69
C VAL A 480 -7.49 -12.26 45.02
N LEU A 481 -7.10 -10.99 45.24
CA LEU A 481 -7.67 -9.87 44.52
C LEU A 481 -7.51 -10.07 43.02
N TRP A 482 -6.31 -10.38 42.54
CA TRP A 482 -5.98 -10.61 41.13
C TRP A 482 -6.81 -11.73 40.48
N GLN A 483 -7.14 -12.80 41.21
CA GLN A 483 -8.00 -13.87 40.68
C GLN A 483 -9.41 -13.40 40.29
N GLU A 484 -9.88 -12.29 40.86
CA GLU A 484 -11.16 -11.65 40.51
C GLU A 484 -11.07 -10.69 39.31
N PHE A 485 -9.86 -10.41 38.83
CA PHE A 485 -9.62 -9.60 37.64
C PHE A 485 -9.14 -10.49 36.50
N THR A 486 -9.55 -10.19 35.28
CA THR A 486 -9.08 -10.91 34.10
C THR A 486 -7.57 -10.66 33.94
N PRO A 487 -6.71 -11.68 34.04
CA PRO A 487 -5.26 -11.50 33.92
C PRO A 487 -4.88 -10.93 32.55
N GLY A 488 -4.16 -9.80 32.53
CA GLY A 488 -3.77 -9.11 31.28
C GLY A 488 -4.75 -8.10 30.73
N GLY A 489 -5.75 -7.69 31.51
CA GLY A 489 -6.79 -6.75 31.09
C GLY A 489 -6.48 -5.27 31.35
N ASN A 490 -7.56 -4.49 31.48
CA ASN A 490 -7.62 -3.03 31.65
C ASN A 490 -6.89 -2.49 32.89
N TYR A 491 -6.66 -1.17 32.91
CA TYR A 491 -6.36 -0.42 34.13
C TYR A 491 -7.61 -0.28 35.00
N HIS A 492 -7.46 -0.53 36.30
CA HIS A 492 -8.49 -0.43 37.33
C HIS A 492 -8.18 0.74 38.26
N THR A 493 -9.21 1.44 38.71
CA THR A 493 -9.02 2.51 39.72
C THR A 493 -8.78 1.89 41.10
N LEU A 494 -8.04 2.59 41.96
CA LEU A 494 -7.86 2.13 43.35
C LEU A 494 -9.20 2.00 44.11
N ASN A 495 -10.19 2.84 43.80
CA ASN A 495 -11.53 2.76 44.37
C ASN A 495 -12.24 1.45 43.98
N GLU A 496 -12.08 1.04 42.72
CA GLU A 496 -12.62 -0.21 42.21
C GLU A 496 -12.00 -1.41 42.92
N LEU A 497 -10.68 -1.41 43.12
CA LEU A 497 -9.97 -2.46 43.87
C LEU A 497 -10.40 -2.51 45.35
N ALA A 498 -10.52 -1.36 46.01
CA ALA A 498 -10.96 -1.26 47.41
C ALA A 498 -12.40 -1.76 47.58
N ARG A 499 -13.27 -1.43 46.63
CA ARG A 499 -14.65 -1.89 46.60
C ARG A 499 -14.77 -3.38 46.35
N VAL A 500 -13.94 -3.97 45.49
CA VAL A 500 -13.89 -5.42 45.29
C VAL A 500 -13.40 -6.13 46.56
N TRP A 501 -12.31 -5.64 47.17
CA TRP A 501 -11.72 -6.30 48.35
C TRP A 501 -12.52 -6.11 49.65
N TRP A 502 -12.79 -4.87 50.07
CA TRP A 502 -13.46 -4.58 51.35
C TRP A 502 -14.95 -4.28 51.20
N GLY A 503 -15.43 -3.97 50.00
CA GLY A 503 -16.81 -3.50 49.78
C GLY A 503 -17.02 -2.03 50.11
N ASP A 504 -15.95 -1.29 50.45
CA ASP A 504 -15.97 0.12 50.83
C ASP A 504 -14.76 0.84 50.21
N GLU A 505 -15.01 1.95 49.53
CA GLU A 505 -14.00 2.77 48.85
C GLU A 505 -13.13 3.57 49.83
N LYS A 506 -13.47 3.63 51.13
CA LYS A 506 -12.66 4.32 52.15
C LYS A 506 -11.27 3.71 52.37
N PHE A 507 -11.05 2.47 51.92
CA PHE A 507 -9.78 1.74 52.08
C PHE A 507 -8.83 1.89 50.87
N VAL A 508 -9.03 2.92 50.04
CA VAL A 508 -8.19 3.20 48.85
C VAL A 508 -6.71 3.37 49.19
N GLU A 509 -6.39 4.07 50.29
CA GLU A 509 -5.00 4.24 50.71
C GLU A 509 -4.36 2.93 51.18
N ASN A 510 -5.16 1.97 51.67
CA ASN A 510 -4.69 0.62 51.97
C ASN A 510 -4.38 -0.17 50.68
N VAL A 511 -5.15 0.02 49.60
CA VAL A 511 -4.83 -0.56 48.29
C VAL A 511 -3.54 0.03 47.74
N ARG A 512 -3.42 1.37 47.77
CA ARG A 512 -2.20 2.07 47.34
C ARG A 512 -0.97 1.51 48.04
N ALA A 513 -0.97 1.49 49.36
CA ALA A 513 0.17 1.03 50.15
C ALA A 513 0.54 -0.43 49.84
N ALA A 514 -0.43 -1.31 49.61
CA ALA A 514 -0.17 -2.70 49.26
C ALA A 514 0.34 -2.88 47.83
N LEU A 515 -0.15 -2.11 46.86
CA LEU A 515 0.36 -2.14 45.48
C LEU A 515 1.74 -1.49 45.33
N GLU A 516 2.10 -0.55 46.21
CA GLU A 516 3.46 -0.02 46.31
C GLU A 516 4.44 -1.04 46.93
N GLN A 517 3.92 -2.02 47.67
CA GLN A 517 4.71 -3.08 48.32
C GLN A 517 4.83 -4.34 47.46
N ASP A 518 3.77 -4.73 46.77
CA ASP A 518 3.70 -5.95 45.95
C ASP A 518 3.08 -5.66 44.59
N ASP A 519 3.92 -5.68 43.55
CA ASP A 519 3.57 -5.44 42.15
C ASP A 519 3.46 -6.74 41.32
N THR A 520 3.60 -7.90 41.98
CA THR A 520 3.67 -9.23 41.35
C THR A 520 2.44 -9.52 40.49
N TYR A 521 1.27 -9.06 40.92
CA TYR A 521 -0.01 -9.34 40.28
C TYR A 521 -0.62 -8.13 39.58
N PHE A 522 -0.18 -6.92 39.92
CA PHE A 522 -0.70 -5.67 39.37
C PHE A 522 0.44 -4.71 39.04
N VAL A 523 0.42 -4.15 37.83
CA VAL A 523 1.27 -3.01 37.46
C VAL A 523 0.60 -1.74 37.98
N PHE A 524 1.20 -1.09 38.96
CA PHE A 524 0.64 0.10 39.59
C PHE A 524 1.25 1.39 39.02
N ASP A 525 0.38 2.27 38.52
CA ASP A 525 0.70 3.64 38.12
C ASP A 525 0.30 4.59 39.25
N ALA A 526 1.28 4.92 40.09
CA ALA A 526 1.10 5.78 41.24
C ALA A 526 0.70 7.23 40.86
N ALA A 527 1.11 7.72 39.69
CA ALA A 527 0.80 9.07 39.23
C ALA A 527 -0.66 9.21 38.79
N ARG A 528 -1.23 8.15 38.20
CA ARG A 528 -2.61 8.13 37.71
C ARG A 528 -3.59 7.45 38.66
N ASN A 529 -3.12 6.84 39.75
CA ASN A 529 -3.92 6.02 40.67
C ASN A 529 -4.65 4.88 39.95
N LEU A 530 -3.95 4.23 39.03
CA LEU A 530 -4.46 3.13 38.22
C LEU A 530 -3.60 1.89 38.40
N ALA A 531 -4.22 0.71 38.41
CA ALA A 531 -3.54 -0.57 38.57
C ALA A 531 -4.02 -1.55 37.50
N ARG A 532 -3.10 -2.19 36.78
CA ARG A 532 -3.42 -3.16 35.73
C ARG A 532 -3.07 -4.57 36.16
N ALA A 533 -4.02 -5.51 36.12
CA ALA A 533 -3.75 -6.91 36.46
C ALA A 533 -2.79 -7.54 35.43
N ARG A 534 -1.69 -8.12 35.89
CA ARG A 534 -0.72 -8.83 35.03
C ARG A 534 -1.32 -10.13 34.47
N THR A 535 -0.95 -10.54 33.27
CA THR A 535 -1.29 -11.88 32.74
C THR A 535 -0.57 -12.97 33.53
N GLN A 536 -1.06 -14.21 33.43
CA GLN A 536 -0.32 -15.38 33.90
C GLN A 536 1.08 -15.47 33.27
N GLN A 537 1.21 -15.19 31.96
CA GLN A 537 2.51 -15.16 31.27
C GLN A 537 3.43 -14.04 31.79
N GLN A 538 2.90 -12.87 32.14
CA GLN A 538 3.67 -11.76 32.72
C GLN A 538 4.13 -12.10 34.14
N ILE A 539 3.31 -12.80 34.93
CA ILE A 539 3.70 -13.30 36.26
C ILE A 539 4.80 -14.36 36.12
N GLU A 540 4.68 -15.28 35.16
CA GLU A 540 5.70 -16.29 34.89
C GLU A 540 7.00 -15.68 34.37
N LEU A 541 6.92 -14.67 33.51
CA LEU A 541 8.08 -13.92 33.04
C LEU A 541 8.73 -13.15 34.20
N SER A 542 7.93 -12.54 35.07
CA SER A 542 8.40 -11.86 36.28
C SER A 542 9.15 -12.80 37.22
N ALA A 543 8.58 -13.98 37.46
CA ALA A 543 9.24 -15.04 38.24
C ALA A 543 10.55 -15.50 37.58
N LYS A 544 10.58 -15.63 36.25
CA LYS A 544 11.81 -15.94 35.50
C LYS A 544 12.86 -14.84 35.62
N ARG A 545 12.47 -13.57 35.55
CA ARG A 545 13.37 -12.41 35.72
C ARG A 545 13.95 -12.39 37.13
N ALA A 546 13.13 -12.55 38.15
CA ALA A 546 13.57 -12.64 39.54
C ALA A 546 14.51 -13.84 39.74
N GLN A 547 14.20 -15.00 39.14
CA GLN A 547 15.08 -16.16 39.14
C GLN A 547 16.41 -15.87 38.43
N GLN A 548 16.39 -15.16 37.30
CA GLN A 548 17.58 -14.80 36.53
C GLN A 548 18.48 -13.83 37.30
N LEU A 549 17.92 -12.84 38.00
CA LEU A 549 18.69 -11.97 38.90
C LEU A 549 19.35 -12.76 40.03
N ALA A 550 18.63 -13.74 40.59
CA ALA A 550 19.15 -14.63 41.62
C ALA A 550 20.25 -15.57 41.09
N GLU A 551 20.08 -16.16 39.91
CA GLU A 551 21.08 -17.00 39.23
C GLU A 551 22.35 -16.20 38.90
N TRP A 552 22.19 -14.93 38.51
CA TRP A 552 23.29 -14.03 38.22
C TRP A 552 23.91 -13.38 39.46
N ASN A 553 23.38 -13.69 40.66
CA ASN A 553 23.79 -13.17 41.95
C ASN A 553 23.91 -11.63 41.97
N VAL A 554 22.96 -10.94 41.33
CA VAL A 554 22.89 -9.48 41.33
C VAL A 554 22.46 -9.01 42.71
N GLN A 555 23.34 -8.30 43.41
CA GLN A 555 23.09 -7.74 44.74
C GLN A 555 23.57 -6.29 44.80
N PRO A 556 23.11 -5.49 45.78
CA PRO A 556 23.71 -4.18 46.03
C PRO A 556 25.23 -4.27 46.14
N GLY A 557 25.94 -3.50 45.30
CA GLY A 557 27.39 -3.50 45.17
C GLY A 557 27.95 -4.25 43.95
N THR A 558 27.17 -5.11 43.29
CA THR A 558 27.55 -5.80 42.05
C THR A 558 27.71 -4.82 40.89
N LEU A 559 28.70 -5.02 40.03
CA LEU A 559 28.85 -4.25 38.79
C LEU A 559 28.13 -4.96 37.65
N VAL A 560 27.40 -4.21 36.84
CA VAL A 560 26.68 -4.74 35.67
C VAL A 560 27.05 -3.95 34.43
N ILE A 561 27.28 -4.65 33.32
CA ILE A 561 27.30 -4.06 31.99
C ILE A 561 25.89 -4.17 31.43
N TRP A 562 25.28 -3.03 31.11
CA TRP A 562 23.90 -2.95 30.66
C TRP A 562 23.77 -2.02 29.45
N ARG A 563 22.61 -2.05 28.78
CA ARG A 563 22.32 -1.17 27.64
C ARG A 563 21.44 0.00 28.07
N ASP A 564 21.91 1.22 27.82
CA ASP A 564 21.13 2.42 28.11
C ASP A 564 20.01 2.67 27.08
N ALA A 565 19.26 3.76 27.25
CA ALA A 565 18.13 4.12 26.38
C ALA A 565 18.53 4.43 24.92
N GLU A 566 19.80 4.70 24.67
CA GLU A 566 20.38 4.92 23.33
C GLU A 566 20.96 3.62 22.76
N ASN A 567 20.81 2.50 23.49
CA ASN A 567 21.34 1.17 23.21
C ASN A 567 22.88 1.12 23.20
N GLU A 568 23.52 2.04 23.93
CA GLU A 568 24.97 2.04 24.21
C GLU A 568 25.27 1.21 25.47
N PHE A 569 26.46 0.60 25.52
CA PHE A 569 26.85 -0.27 26.62
C PHE A 569 27.44 0.53 27.78
N GLN A 570 26.79 0.54 28.94
CA GLN A 570 27.29 1.26 30.12
C GLN A 570 27.65 0.28 31.23
N ILE A 571 28.58 0.67 32.09
CA ILE A 571 28.85 -0.03 33.35
C ILE A 571 28.30 0.78 34.52
N ALA A 572 27.61 0.13 35.44
CA ALA A 572 27.11 0.78 36.64
C ALA A 572 27.11 -0.17 37.84
N ARG A 573 27.20 0.42 39.04
CA ARG A 573 27.06 -0.32 40.29
C ARG A 573 25.59 -0.41 40.67
N VAL A 574 25.15 -1.63 40.99
CA VAL A 574 23.81 -1.89 41.50
C VAL A 574 23.69 -1.33 42.92
N THR A 575 22.71 -0.47 43.15
CA THR A 575 22.46 0.19 44.43
C THR A 575 21.38 -0.55 45.23
N GLU A 576 20.36 -1.06 44.54
CA GLU A 576 19.23 -1.76 45.12
C GLU A 576 18.75 -2.86 44.18
N VAL A 577 18.27 -3.97 44.73
CA VAL A 577 17.59 -5.03 43.97
C VAL A 577 16.27 -5.30 44.67
N ARG A 578 15.17 -5.20 43.92
CA ARG A 578 13.83 -5.44 44.43
C ARG A 578 13.01 -6.21 43.40
N ASP A 579 12.54 -7.38 43.83
CA ASP A 579 11.69 -8.28 43.05
C ASP A 579 12.32 -8.65 41.69
N GLU A 580 11.74 -8.20 40.57
CA GLU A 580 12.22 -8.45 39.21
C GLU A 580 13.10 -7.32 38.63
N HIS A 581 13.35 -6.27 39.41
CA HIS A 581 14.08 -5.08 38.99
C HIS A 581 15.33 -4.83 39.83
N PHE A 582 16.26 -4.07 39.28
CA PHE A 582 17.40 -3.51 40.01
C PHE A 582 17.59 -2.03 39.66
N TRP A 583 18.24 -1.30 40.56
CA TRP A 583 18.58 0.11 40.40
C TRP A 583 20.09 0.23 40.41
N ILE A 584 20.58 1.25 39.72
CA ILE A 584 22.00 1.53 39.57
C ILE A 584 22.32 2.92 40.12
N GLU A 585 23.59 3.24 40.32
CA GLU A 585 23.99 4.52 40.89
C GLU A 585 23.87 5.71 39.93
N SER A 586 23.88 5.44 38.61
CA SER A 586 23.88 6.46 37.56
C SER A 586 22.49 7.04 37.27
N ASP A 587 21.42 6.29 37.52
CA ASP A 587 20.06 6.80 37.44
C ASP A 587 19.12 6.15 38.48
N ALA A 588 18.01 6.82 38.77
CA ALA A 588 17.02 6.34 39.75
C ALA A 588 15.91 5.47 39.12
N LYS A 589 16.15 4.89 37.93
CA LYS A 589 15.15 4.09 37.22
C LYS A 589 15.30 2.61 37.54
N ALA A 590 14.19 1.88 37.37
CA ALA A 590 14.15 0.44 37.53
C ALA A 590 14.59 -0.23 36.21
N HIS A 591 15.55 -1.14 36.30
CA HIS A 591 16.09 -1.92 35.18
C HIS A 591 15.67 -3.38 35.27
N THR A 592 15.56 -4.06 34.13
CA THR A 592 15.24 -5.50 34.06
C THR A 592 16.44 -6.33 33.61
N PRO A 593 16.45 -7.65 33.88
CA PRO A 593 17.61 -8.51 33.60
C PRO A 593 17.96 -8.62 32.11
N GLU A 594 17.01 -8.37 31.21
CA GLU A 594 17.27 -8.39 29.77
C GLU A 594 18.14 -7.24 29.28
N GLU A 595 18.21 -6.15 30.06
CA GLU A 595 19.08 -5.01 29.77
C GLU A 595 20.53 -5.29 30.14
N VAL A 596 20.77 -6.31 30.97
CA VAL A 596 22.09 -6.70 31.45
C VAL A 596 22.74 -7.68 30.47
N VAL A 597 23.92 -7.31 30.01
CA VAL A 597 24.74 -8.08 29.06
C VAL A 597 25.69 -9.01 29.82
N GLU A 598 26.23 -8.53 30.94
CA GLU A 598 27.14 -9.28 31.80
C GLU A 598 27.08 -8.76 33.24
N THR A 599 27.10 -9.68 34.21
CA THR A 599 27.27 -9.37 35.63
C THR A 599 28.69 -9.65 36.06
N ILE A 600 29.26 -8.74 36.85
CA ILE A 600 30.65 -8.78 37.28
C ILE A 600 30.66 -8.74 38.80
N SER A 601 31.24 -9.78 39.40
CA SER A 601 31.48 -9.81 40.84
C SER A 601 32.51 -8.73 41.19
N ALA A 602 32.07 -7.64 41.81
CA ALA A 602 32.94 -6.53 42.14
C ALA A 602 33.97 -6.97 43.20
N ALA A 603 35.26 -6.96 42.85
CA ALA A 603 36.32 -7.09 43.84
C ALA A 603 36.38 -5.81 44.71
N PRO A 604 36.72 -5.91 46.02
CA PRO A 604 36.87 -4.73 46.86
C PRO A 604 37.93 -3.76 46.30
N GLY A 605 37.54 -2.51 46.02
CA GLY A 605 38.43 -1.46 45.52
C GLY A 605 38.38 -1.16 44.01
N MET A 606 37.47 -1.78 43.26
CA MET A 606 37.30 -1.52 41.82
C MET A 606 36.46 -0.24 41.58
N GLU A 607 37.07 0.79 41.00
CA GLU A 607 36.45 2.09 40.68
C GLU A 607 36.02 2.16 39.21
N ILE A 608 34.77 2.57 38.94
CA ILE A 608 34.22 2.63 37.56
C ILE A 608 35.03 3.57 36.67
N LYS A 609 35.50 4.69 37.24
CA LYS A 609 36.32 5.65 36.50
C LYS A 609 37.61 5.03 35.95
N GLU A 610 38.25 4.14 36.71
CA GLU A 610 39.46 3.44 36.28
C GLU A 610 39.17 2.44 35.15
N ILE A 611 38.01 1.74 35.22
CA ILE A 611 37.55 0.84 34.15
C ILE A 611 37.33 1.60 32.84
N GLU A 612 36.67 2.75 32.89
CA GLU A 612 36.39 3.59 31.72
C GLU A 612 37.67 4.16 31.09
N GLU A 613 38.63 4.61 31.91
CA GLU A 613 39.93 5.08 31.44
C GLU A 613 40.72 3.96 30.72
N ILE A 614 40.74 2.75 31.29
CA ILE A 614 41.38 1.58 30.66
C ILE A 614 40.64 1.17 29.37
N ARG A 615 39.30 1.21 29.36
CA ARG A 615 38.47 0.91 28.18
C ARG A 615 38.83 1.79 27.00
N GLU A 616 38.96 3.10 27.20
CA GLU A 616 39.34 4.03 26.13
C GLU A 616 40.72 3.71 25.55
N MET A 617 41.69 3.36 26.42
CA MET A 617 43.02 2.93 25.97
C MET A 617 42.98 1.62 25.17
N LEU A 618 42.09 0.69 25.55
CA LEU A 618 41.93 -0.59 24.88
C LEU A 618 41.26 -0.47 23.51
N ALA A 619 40.34 0.49 23.32
CA ALA A 619 39.57 0.65 22.08
C ALA A 619 40.47 0.75 20.83
N ALA A 620 41.63 1.42 20.93
CA ALA A 620 42.59 1.55 19.83
C ALA A 620 43.29 0.24 19.42
N HIS A 621 43.20 -0.81 20.25
CA HIS A 621 43.87 -2.09 20.08
C HIS A 621 42.91 -3.22 19.67
N LEU A 622 41.62 -2.93 19.58
CA LEU A 622 40.62 -3.92 19.19
C LEU A 622 40.51 -4.02 17.68
N THR A 623 40.50 -5.26 17.19
CA THR A 623 40.30 -5.56 15.77
C THR A 623 39.20 -6.60 15.63
N PRO A 624 38.30 -6.49 14.63
CA PRO A 624 37.26 -7.48 14.44
C PRO A 624 37.82 -8.89 14.21
N THR A 625 37.55 -9.82 15.12
CA THR A 625 37.93 -11.24 14.98
C THR A 625 36.77 -12.19 15.32
N LEU A 626 36.95 -13.48 15.00
CA LEU A 626 36.03 -14.54 15.43
C LEU A 626 35.88 -14.57 16.97
N PRO A 627 34.73 -15.03 17.48
CA PRO A 627 34.50 -15.12 18.92
C PRO A 627 35.52 -16.01 19.61
N ARG A 628 36.14 -15.48 20.67
CA ARG A 628 37.05 -16.21 21.56
C ARG A 628 36.85 -15.80 23.02
N PRO A 629 37.24 -16.64 24.00
CA PRO A 629 37.12 -16.32 25.41
C PRO A 629 37.81 -15.01 25.79
N LEU A 630 37.26 -14.30 26.79
CA LEU A 630 37.81 -13.02 27.24
C LEU A 630 39.25 -13.14 27.76
N ASP A 631 39.60 -14.28 28.35
CA ASP A 631 40.98 -14.57 28.80
C ASP A 631 41.97 -14.67 27.63
N GLU A 632 41.54 -15.13 26.45
CA GLU A 632 42.37 -15.13 25.25
C GLU A 632 42.53 -13.74 24.65
N TRP A 633 41.49 -12.91 24.72
CA TRP A 633 41.59 -11.48 24.40
C TRP A 633 42.58 -10.78 25.32
N LEU A 634 42.47 -11.00 26.64
CA LEU A 634 43.36 -10.43 27.64
C LEU A 634 44.82 -10.89 27.45
N ALA A 635 45.02 -12.16 27.05
CA ALA A 635 46.35 -12.70 26.76
C ALA A 635 46.98 -12.11 25.49
N ALA A 636 46.16 -11.69 24.52
CA ALA A 636 46.59 -11.10 23.25
C ALA A 636 46.88 -9.59 23.32
N LEU A 637 46.51 -8.92 24.42
CA LEU A 637 46.83 -7.50 24.63
C LEU A 637 48.35 -7.28 24.80
N PRO A 638 48.87 -6.10 24.43
CA PRO A 638 50.25 -5.71 24.71
C PRO A 638 50.61 -5.87 26.20
N GLN A 639 51.87 -6.22 26.49
CA GLN A 639 52.37 -6.43 27.87
C GLN A 639 52.26 -5.19 28.79
N THR A 640 51.93 -4.02 28.23
CA THR A 640 51.73 -2.77 28.97
C THR A 640 50.41 -2.74 29.75
N PHE A 641 49.43 -3.59 29.41
CA PHE A 641 48.18 -3.70 30.16
C PHE A 641 48.30 -4.73 31.28
N ALA A 642 47.81 -4.39 32.48
CA ALA A 642 47.73 -5.34 33.59
C ALA A 642 46.77 -6.49 33.23
N ARG A 643 47.04 -7.70 33.73
CA ARG A 643 46.16 -8.88 33.53
C ARG A 643 45.35 -9.15 34.78
N ASP A 644 44.76 -8.09 35.31
CA ASP A 644 43.91 -8.11 36.49
C ASP A 644 42.43 -8.05 36.11
N GLU A 645 41.57 -8.20 37.13
CA GLU A 645 40.12 -8.24 36.93
C GLU A 645 39.57 -6.89 36.42
N THR A 646 40.18 -5.77 36.82
CA THR A 646 39.80 -4.43 36.35
C THR A 646 40.02 -4.29 34.83
N THR A 647 41.17 -4.72 34.33
CA THR A 647 41.47 -4.70 32.89
C THR A 647 40.62 -5.70 32.11
N ARG A 648 40.34 -6.87 32.70
CA ARG A 648 39.43 -7.87 32.12
C ARG A 648 38.03 -7.30 31.90
N VAL A 649 37.49 -6.58 32.89
CA VAL A 649 36.18 -5.91 32.79
C VAL A 649 36.19 -4.79 31.76
N ALA A 650 37.22 -3.94 31.78
CA ALA A 650 37.38 -2.86 30.80
C ALA A 650 37.46 -3.39 29.36
N LEU A 651 38.08 -4.55 29.16
CA LEU A 651 38.19 -5.21 27.86
C LEU A 651 36.83 -5.73 27.36
N ALA A 652 36.01 -6.33 28.23
CA ALA A 652 34.67 -6.76 27.86
C ALA A 652 33.81 -5.56 27.42
N LEU A 653 33.85 -4.46 28.18
CA LEU A 653 33.13 -3.23 27.85
C LEU A 653 33.64 -2.58 26.55
N ALA A 654 34.95 -2.60 26.30
CA ALA A 654 35.55 -2.06 25.08
C ALA A 654 35.17 -2.90 23.85
N LEU A 655 35.16 -4.23 23.96
CA LEU A 655 34.74 -5.14 22.89
C LEU A 655 33.27 -4.90 22.50
N LEU A 656 32.38 -4.76 23.49
CA LEU A 656 30.96 -4.47 23.26
C LEU A 656 30.75 -3.10 22.57
N HIS A 657 31.42 -2.03 23.02
CA HIS A 657 31.38 -0.73 22.35
C HIS A 657 31.94 -0.76 20.92
N ALA A 658 32.95 -1.59 20.67
CA ALA A 658 33.50 -1.78 19.33
C ALA A 658 32.59 -2.63 18.42
N GLY A 659 31.41 -3.05 18.91
CA GLY A 659 30.40 -3.80 18.15
C GLY A 659 30.58 -5.32 18.19
N ALA A 660 31.43 -5.85 19.08
CA ALA A 660 31.51 -7.30 19.31
C ALA A 660 30.27 -7.79 20.08
N GLU A 661 29.87 -9.04 19.84
CA GLU A 661 28.79 -9.68 20.57
C GLU A 661 29.34 -10.72 21.55
N ARG A 662 28.64 -10.89 22.68
CA ARG A 662 28.88 -12.00 23.62
C ARG A 662 28.20 -13.26 23.09
N THR A 663 28.97 -14.32 22.88
CA THR A 663 28.50 -15.63 22.42
C THR A 663 28.83 -16.69 23.47
N PRO A 664 28.28 -17.93 23.38
CA PRO A 664 28.68 -19.03 24.25
C PRO A 664 30.19 -19.33 24.21
N ASN A 665 30.88 -18.95 23.13
CA ASN A 665 32.31 -19.16 22.92
C ASN A 665 33.18 -17.94 23.30
N GLY A 666 32.59 -16.90 23.93
CA GLY A 666 33.26 -15.65 24.30
C GLY A 666 32.86 -14.47 23.41
N TYR A 667 33.75 -13.48 23.29
CA TYR A 667 33.48 -12.18 22.64
C TYR A 667 34.05 -12.15 21.21
N GLY A 668 33.25 -11.67 20.25
CA GLY A 668 33.69 -11.42 18.87
C GLY A 668 32.58 -10.91 17.96
N TRP A 669 32.92 -10.53 16.73
CA TRP A 669 31.96 -9.90 15.80
C TRP A 669 31.29 -10.95 14.93
N ARG A 670 29.95 -10.93 14.85
CA ARG A 670 29.23 -11.75 13.86
C ARG A 670 29.63 -11.30 12.46
N GLY A 671 30.15 -12.22 11.66
CA GLY A 671 30.45 -11.96 10.25
C GLY A 671 31.77 -11.24 9.99
N ALA A 672 32.73 -11.19 10.94
CA ALA A 672 34.10 -10.78 10.66
C ALA A 672 34.83 -11.82 9.78
N ALA A 673 34.52 -11.82 8.49
CA ALA A 673 35.25 -12.49 7.42
C ALA A 673 35.51 -11.46 6.31
N LEU A 674 36.70 -11.48 5.69
CA LEU A 674 37.08 -10.56 4.60
C LEU A 674 36.01 -10.46 3.50
N GLU A 675 36.03 -9.35 2.77
CA GLU A 675 35.01 -8.90 1.81
C GLU A 675 34.42 -10.02 0.90
N PRO A 676 33.09 -10.04 0.70
CA PRO A 676 32.44 -10.94 -0.25
C PRO A 676 32.91 -10.75 -1.68
N VAL A 677 32.98 -11.85 -2.42
CA VAL A 677 33.30 -11.83 -3.85
C VAL A 677 32.24 -11.02 -4.61
N GLU A 678 32.63 -10.29 -5.66
CA GLU A 678 31.71 -9.47 -6.46
C GLU A 678 30.50 -10.29 -6.96
N PRO A 679 29.27 -9.74 -6.98
CA PRO A 679 28.04 -10.49 -7.21
C PRO A 679 28.04 -11.38 -8.47
N ASN A 680 28.58 -10.91 -9.58
CA ASN A 680 28.58 -11.69 -10.83
C ASN A 680 29.59 -12.84 -10.76
N GLN A 681 30.72 -12.65 -10.08
CA GLN A 681 31.66 -13.72 -9.79
C GLN A 681 31.08 -14.76 -8.82
N ALA A 682 30.34 -14.32 -7.79
CA ALA A 682 29.65 -15.22 -6.86
C ALA A 682 28.57 -16.06 -7.57
N LEU A 683 27.79 -15.45 -8.47
CA LEU A 683 26.83 -16.17 -9.32
C LEU A 683 27.50 -17.22 -10.21
N ALA A 684 28.66 -16.89 -10.80
CA ALA A 684 29.39 -17.78 -11.68
C ALA A 684 29.98 -18.98 -10.93
N LEU A 685 30.55 -18.74 -9.74
CA LEU A 685 31.08 -19.78 -8.87
C LEU A 685 29.97 -20.73 -8.39
N ALA A 686 28.82 -20.19 -7.97
CA ALA A 686 27.68 -20.99 -7.58
C ALA A 686 27.16 -21.85 -8.74
N ARG A 687 27.08 -21.32 -9.97
CA ARG A 687 26.65 -22.12 -11.14
C ARG A 687 27.62 -23.24 -11.49
N ARG A 688 28.92 -23.03 -11.29
CA ARG A 688 29.96 -24.03 -11.59
C ARG A 688 30.09 -25.12 -10.52
N ALA A 689 29.70 -24.80 -9.28
CA ALA A 689 29.87 -25.70 -8.15
C ALA A 689 28.90 -26.90 -8.16
N PHE A 690 27.74 -26.77 -8.81
CA PHE A 690 26.76 -27.86 -8.89
C PHE A 690 26.83 -28.58 -10.24
N PRO A 691 26.89 -29.92 -10.26
CA PRO A 691 26.86 -30.69 -11.50
C PRO A 691 25.49 -30.60 -12.20
N GLU A 692 25.40 -30.87 -13.50
CA GLU A 692 24.14 -30.77 -14.27
C GLU A 692 23.02 -31.68 -13.72
N ASP A 693 23.38 -32.83 -13.11
CA ASP A 693 22.42 -33.75 -12.49
C ASP A 693 21.88 -33.23 -11.14
N ALA A 694 22.42 -32.14 -10.61
CA ALA A 694 21.93 -31.48 -9.40
C ALA A 694 20.57 -30.80 -9.60
N ARG A 695 20.13 -30.60 -10.86
CA ARG A 695 18.84 -29.97 -11.21
C ARG A 695 18.67 -28.55 -10.64
N LEU A 696 19.75 -27.78 -10.65
CA LEU A 696 19.76 -26.35 -10.31
C LEU A 696 19.14 -25.54 -11.46
N ARG A 697 17.99 -24.91 -11.22
CA ARG A 697 17.25 -24.15 -12.25
C ARG A 697 17.69 -22.70 -12.35
N ARG A 698 17.93 -22.06 -11.19
CA ARG A 698 18.23 -20.63 -11.13
C ARG A 698 19.17 -20.33 -9.97
N VAL A 699 20.06 -19.38 -10.22
CA VAL A 699 20.94 -18.75 -9.23
C VAL A 699 20.66 -17.26 -9.32
N GLY A 700 20.08 -16.69 -8.26
CA GLY A 700 19.88 -15.27 -8.06
C GLY A 700 20.65 -14.78 -6.84
N TYR A 701 20.55 -13.49 -6.53
CA TYR A 701 21.19 -12.94 -5.35
C TYR A 701 20.42 -11.76 -4.76
N ARG A 702 20.62 -11.49 -3.47
CA ARG A 702 20.18 -10.29 -2.77
C ARG A 702 21.43 -9.56 -2.29
N LEU A 703 21.67 -8.41 -2.90
CA LEU A 703 22.90 -7.63 -2.71
C LEU A 703 23.04 -7.12 -1.27
N GLU A 704 21.95 -6.59 -0.71
CA GLU A 704 21.91 -6.00 0.64
C GLU A 704 22.25 -7.02 1.74
N THR A 705 21.90 -8.29 1.54
CA THR A 705 22.12 -9.37 2.51
C THR A 705 23.26 -10.32 2.11
N HIS A 706 23.98 -10.02 1.03
CA HIS A 706 24.97 -10.90 0.39
C HIS A 706 24.51 -12.36 0.35
N THR A 707 23.28 -12.60 -0.12
CA THR A 707 22.67 -13.93 -0.15
C THR A 707 22.45 -14.40 -1.58
N LEU A 708 23.03 -15.53 -1.96
CA LEU A 708 22.71 -16.27 -3.17
C LEU A 708 21.42 -17.06 -2.97
N VAL A 709 20.44 -16.84 -3.84
CA VAL A 709 19.18 -17.60 -3.83
C VAL A 709 19.23 -18.67 -4.90
N LEU A 710 19.32 -19.94 -4.48
CA LEU A 710 19.41 -21.10 -5.37
C LEU A 710 18.06 -21.80 -5.47
N THR A 711 17.60 -22.01 -6.70
CA THR A 711 16.32 -22.64 -6.98
C THR A 711 16.57 -24.01 -7.62
N PHE A 712 16.20 -25.09 -6.92
CA PHE A 712 16.32 -26.47 -7.40
C PHE A 712 14.97 -27.06 -7.85
N ASP A 713 15.00 -28.18 -8.57
CA ASP A 713 13.78 -28.98 -8.81
C ASP A 713 13.25 -29.61 -7.52
N PHE A 714 14.14 -30.13 -6.68
CA PHE A 714 13.81 -30.80 -5.41
C PHE A 714 14.64 -30.19 -4.27
N PRO A 715 14.21 -29.06 -3.68
CA PRO A 715 15.03 -28.30 -2.74
C PRO A 715 15.36 -29.06 -1.44
N ASP A 716 14.44 -29.88 -0.93
CA ASP A 716 14.68 -30.72 0.26
C ASP A 716 15.74 -31.81 0.01
N ALA A 717 15.67 -32.46 -1.14
CA ALA A 717 16.65 -33.46 -1.54
C ALA A 717 18.01 -32.81 -1.85
N ALA A 718 18.01 -31.65 -2.52
CA ALA A 718 19.22 -30.90 -2.81
C ALA A 718 19.92 -30.44 -1.53
N ARG A 719 19.17 -29.92 -0.55
CA ARG A 719 19.68 -29.53 0.79
C ARG A 719 20.44 -30.67 1.47
N THR A 720 19.91 -31.88 1.39
CA THR A 720 20.53 -33.06 2.00
C THR A 720 21.73 -33.56 1.18
N ARG A 721 21.61 -33.61 -0.14
CA ARG A 721 22.59 -34.23 -1.04
C ARG A 721 23.82 -33.35 -1.31
N PHE A 722 23.65 -32.03 -1.36
CA PHE A 722 24.71 -31.07 -1.72
C PHE A 722 25.11 -30.15 -0.57
N ASN A 723 24.86 -30.57 0.68
CA ASN A 723 25.17 -29.79 1.88
C ASN A 723 26.62 -29.29 1.91
N GLU A 724 27.58 -30.17 1.58
CA GLU A 724 29.00 -29.81 1.53
C GLU A 724 29.32 -28.83 0.39
N THR A 725 28.62 -28.93 -0.74
CA THR A 725 28.76 -28.01 -1.88
C THR A 725 28.18 -26.63 -1.56
N PHE A 726 27.05 -26.56 -0.84
CA PHE A 726 26.54 -25.27 -0.32
C PHE A 726 27.57 -24.63 0.61
N ALA A 727 28.08 -25.38 1.59
CA ALA A 727 29.11 -24.89 2.50
C ALA A 727 30.43 -24.52 1.77
N GLN A 728 30.75 -25.17 0.65
CA GLN A 728 31.90 -24.79 -0.19
C GLN A 728 31.64 -23.48 -0.93
N VAL A 729 30.48 -23.31 -1.58
CA VAL A 729 30.13 -22.08 -2.30
C VAL A 729 30.03 -20.90 -1.33
N GLU A 730 29.45 -21.08 -0.15
CA GLU A 730 29.43 -20.07 0.91
C GLU A 730 30.85 -19.71 1.38
N ARG A 731 31.76 -20.67 1.49
CA ARG A 731 33.17 -20.40 1.85
C ARG A 731 33.94 -19.68 0.74
N GLU A 732 33.75 -20.07 -0.52
CA GLU A 732 34.49 -19.52 -1.67
C GLU A 732 33.99 -18.13 -2.08
N THR A 733 32.66 -17.94 -2.06
CA THR A 733 32.05 -16.67 -2.46
C THR A 733 31.88 -15.72 -1.29
N ARG A 734 31.73 -16.25 -0.07
CA ARG A 734 31.36 -15.53 1.15
C ARG A 734 29.98 -14.88 1.09
N TRP A 735 29.13 -15.39 0.21
CA TRP A 735 27.71 -15.11 0.16
C TRP A 735 26.95 -16.22 0.90
N ASN A 736 25.94 -15.86 1.68
CA ASN A 736 25.02 -16.83 2.29
C ASN A 736 24.21 -17.53 1.21
N ILE A 737 23.87 -18.80 1.37
CA ILE A 737 23.00 -19.51 0.42
C ILE A 737 21.62 -19.72 1.03
N GLU A 738 20.61 -19.22 0.32
CA GLU A 738 19.22 -19.52 0.58
C GLU A 738 18.68 -20.42 -0.52
N LEU A 739 17.99 -21.50 -0.14
CA LEU A 739 17.28 -22.35 -1.09
C LEU A 739 15.84 -21.89 -1.21
N ASP A 740 15.37 -21.71 -2.44
CA ASP A 740 13.96 -21.53 -2.75
C ASP A 740 13.19 -22.79 -2.27
N PRO A 741 12.22 -22.65 -1.34
CA PRO A 741 11.55 -23.80 -0.74
C PRO A 741 10.58 -24.50 -1.70
N GLU A 742 10.25 -23.91 -2.86
CA GLU A 742 9.28 -24.49 -3.77
C GLU A 742 9.86 -25.60 -4.66
N ALA A 743 9.35 -26.82 -4.49
CA ALA A 743 9.65 -27.95 -5.37
C ALA A 743 8.99 -27.78 -6.76
N ASN A 744 9.71 -28.15 -7.81
CA ASN A 744 9.21 -28.10 -9.18
C ASN A 744 8.16 -29.20 -9.41
N GLN A 745 6.90 -28.77 -9.54
CA GLN A 745 5.76 -29.66 -9.77
C GLN A 745 5.88 -30.48 -11.06
N GLY A 746 6.45 -29.92 -12.13
CA GLY A 746 6.69 -30.63 -13.38
C GLY A 746 7.71 -31.77 -13.20
N ALA A 747 8.78 -31.50 -12.44
CA ALA A 747 9.81 -32.49 -12.13
C ALA A 747 9.29 -33.60 -11.20
N LEU A 748 8.47 -33.27 -10.20
CA LEU A 748 7.81 -34.25 -9.32
C LEU A 748 6.89 -35.19 -10.12
N ASN A 749 6.12 -34.63 -11.05
CA ASN A 749 5.23 -35.40 -11.92
C ASN A 749 6.01 -36.32 -12.86
N ALA A 750 7.11 -35.83 -13.45
CA ALA A 750 7.97 -36.63 -14.32
C ALA A 750 8.66 -37.77 -13.56
N LEU A 751 9.19 -37.49 -12.36
CA LEU A 751 9.82 -38.49 -11.51
C LEU A 751 8.82 -39.56 -11.06
N ALA A 752 7.58 -39.18 -10.72
CA ALA A 752 6.54 -40.12 -10.30
C ALA A 752 6.17 -41.10 -11.43
N ARG A 753 6.21 -40.63 -12.69
CA ARG A 753 6.02 -41.48 -13.88
C ARG A 753 7.24 -42.37 -14.14
N ALA A 754 8.45 -41.87 -13.90
CA ALA A 754 9.69 -42.60 -14.14
C ALA A 754 9.95 -43.75 -13.15
N VAL A 755 9.52 -43.60 -11.89
CA VAL A 755 9.66 -44.65 -10.86
C VAL A 755 8.55 -45.70 -10.91
N LEU A 756 7.46 -45.44 -11.65
CA LEU A 756 6.36 -46.38 -11.91
C LEU A 756 6.23 -46.73 -13.42
N PRO A 757 7.29 -47.22 -14.09
CA PRO A 757 7.28 -47.37 -15.55
C PRO A 757 6.41 -48.51 -16.07
N GLN A 758 6.08 -49.50 -15.23
CA GLN A 758 5.37 -50.74 -15.62
C GLN A 758 3.86 -50.69 -15.31
N VAL A 759 3.32 -49.55 -14.82
CA VAL A 759 1.94 -49.47 -14.33
C VAL A 759 1.17 -48.37 -15.07
N GLU A 760 -0.01 -48.69 -15.59
CA GLU A 760 -0.81 -47.73 -16.33
C GLU A 760 -1.40 -46.67 -15.38
N ILE A 761 -1.05 -45.40 -15.57
CA ILE A 761 -1.51 -44.32 -14.69
C ILE A 761 -2.93 -43.90 -15.08
N ALA A 762 -3.91 -44.23 -14.22
CA ALA A 762 -5.32 -43.92 -14.37
C ALA A 762 -5.61 -42.41 -14.23
N LYS A 763 -4.93 -41.76 -13.28
CA LYS A 763 -5.05 -40.32 -13.00
C LYS A 763 -3.66 -39.75 -12.77
N GLY A 764 -3.36 -38.64 -13.46
CA GLY A 764 -2.04 -38.01 -13.40
C GLY A 764 -1.60 -37.67 -11.96
N PRO A 765 -0.28 -37.62 -11.69
CA PRO A 765 0.23 -37.34 -10.36
C PRO A 765 -0.32 -36.02 -9.80
N SER A 766 -0.91 -36.08 -8.62
CA SER A 766 -1.46 -34.95 -7.88
C SER A 766 -0.51 -34.59 -6.74
N VAL A 767 0.03 -33.38 -6.74
CA VAL A 767 1.03 -32.91 -5.77
C VAL A 767 0.35 -32.13 -4.65
N TYR A 768 0.47 -32.62 -3.42
CA TYR A 768 0.00 -32.01 -2.19
C TYR A 768 1.19 -31.38 -1.47
N ARG A 769 1.34 -30.05 -1.61
CA ARG A 769 2.55 -29.32 -1.20
C ARG A 769 2.71 -29.23 0.31
N GLU A 770 1.63 -28.93 1.03
CA GLU A 770 1.62 -28.81 2.49
C GLU A 770 1.91 -30.15 3.19
N GLU A 771 1.54 -31.26 2.55
CA GLU A 771 1.72 -32.62 3.08
C GLU A 771 3.03 -33.29 2.60
N LYS A 772 3.83 -32.61 1.78
CA LYS A 772 4.99 -33.19 1.05
C LYS A 772 4.69 -34.54 0.39
N ARG A 773 3.55 -34.62 -0.30
CA ARG A 773 3.01 -35.88 -0.83
C ARG A 773 2.63 -35.77 -2.31
N VAL A 774 2.91 -36.80 -3.08
CA VAL A 774 2.46 -36.94 -4.48
C VAL A 774 1.59 -38.18 -4.57
N ALA A 775 0.33 -38.04 -4.98
CA ALA A 775 -0.58 -39.16 -5.17
C ALA A 775 -0.69 -39.52 -6.65
N VAL A 776 -0.58 -40.81 -6.97
CA VAL A 776 -0.75 -41.34 -8.33
C VAL A 776 -1.78 -42.45 -8.28
N THR A 777 -2.79 -42.39 -9.15
CA THR A 777 -3.77 -43.48 -9.27
C THR A 777 -3.37 -44.36 -10.44
N VAL A 778 -3.25 -45.67 -10.22
CA VAL A 778 -2.77 -46.65 -11.20
C VAL A 778 -3.80 -47.75 -11.47
N ARG A 779 -3.78 -48.32 -12.68
CA ARG A 779 -4.56 -49.50 -13.09
C ARG A 779 -3.64 -50.72 -13.12
N GLY A 780 -4.04 -51.79 -12.44
CA GLY A 780 -3.25 -53.02 -12.29
C GLY A 780 -2.42 -53.09 -11.01
N ALA A 781 -1.83 -54.25 -10.74
CA ALA A 781 -0.92 -54.47 -9.63
C ALA A 781 0.46 -53.89 -9.97
N ALA A 782 0.99 -53.02 -9.12
CA ALA A 782 2.33 -52.49 -9.25
C ALA A 782 3.28 -53.40 -8.46
N GLU A 783 4.11 -54.18 -9.15
CA GLU A 783 5.20 -54.92 -8.50
C GLU A 783 6.27 -53.93 -8.00
N ASP A 784 6.87 -54.21 -6.84
CA ASP A 784 7.92 -53.40 -6.19
C ASP A 784 7.55 -51.94 -5.84
N LEU A 785 6.30 -51.73 -5.37
CA LEU A 785 5.79 -50.44 -4.86
C LEU A 785 6.71 -49.81 -3.80
N ASP A 786 7.17 -50.60 -2.84
CA ASP A 786 8.01 -50.08 -1.74
C ASP A 786 9.33 -49.51 -2.26
N ALA A 787 9.98 -50.21 -3.21
CA ALA A 787 11.22 -49.75 -3.84
C ALA A 787 11.00 -48.49 -4.70
N ALA A 788 9.86 -48.38 -5.38
CA ALA A 788 9.50 -47.19 -6.15
C ALA A 788 9.22 -45.98 -5.25
N GLN A 789 8.52 -46.19 -4.13
CA GLN A 789 8.24 -45.14 -3.14
C GLN A 789 9.51 -44.68 -2.43
N GLU A 790 10.40 -45.60 -2.07
CA GLU A 790 11.69 -45.29 -1.46
C GLU A 790 12.58 -44.50 -2.44
N LYS A 791 12.68 -44.94 -3.70
CA LYS A 791 13.44 -44.24 -4.75
C LYS A 791 12.87 -42.85 -5.03
N PHE A 792 11.55 -42.69 -5.04
CA PHE A 792 10.90 -41.40 -5.21
C PHE A 792 11.20 -40.45 -4.04
N PHE A 793 11.09 -40.95 -2.80
CA PHE A 793 11.36 -40.17 -1.60
C PHE A 793 12.84 -39.78 -1.50
N ALA A 794 13.76 -40.72 -1.76
CA ALA A 794 15.20 -40.45 -1.75
C ALA A 794 15.60 -39.40 -2.80
N THR A 795 14.91 -39.35 -3.93
CA THR A 795 15.23 -38.41 -5.03
C THR A 795 14.56 -37.05 -4.86
N SER A 796 13.35 -36.99 -4.29
CA SER A 796 12.54 -35.76 -4.26
C SER A 796 12.30 -35.16 -2.87
N GLY A 797 12.44 -35.95 -1.80
CA GLY A 797 12.00 -35.60 -0.45
C GLY A 797 10.48 -35.66 -0.24
N TYR A 798 9.70 -36.04 -1.26
CA TYR A 798 8.24 -36.16 -1.20
C TYR A 798 7.83 -37.63 -1.10
N ARG A 799 6.75 -37.92 -0.36
CA ARG A 799 6.20 -39.28 -0.28
C ARG A 799 5.31 -39.56 -1.48
N LEU A 800 5.56 -40.68 -2.16
CA LEU A 800 4.71 -41.17 -3.25
C LEU A 800 3.59 -42.04 -2.66
N ASN A 801 2.34 -41.66 -2.86
CA ASN A 801 1.18 -42.47 -2.49
C ASN A 801 0.54 -43.05 -3.76
N VAL A 802 0.53 -44.37 -3.89
CA VAL A 802 -0.03 -45.04 -5.06
C VAL A 802 -1.39 -45.61 -4.68
N GLN A 803 -2.42 -45.22 -5.42
CA GLN A 803 -3.79 -45.68 -5.24
C GLN A 803 -4.17 -46.59 -6.40
N HIS A 804 -4.78 -47.74 -6.13
CA HIS A 804 -5.34 -48.57 -7.19
C HIS A 804 -6.69 -48.01 -7.62
N ALA A 805 -6.91 -47.93 -8.93
CA ALA A 805 -8.24 -47.72 -9.47
C ALA A 805 -9.07 -48.97 -9.19
N GLU A 806 -9.75 -49.02 -8.04
CA GLU A 806 -10.84 -49.98 -7.85
C GLU A 806 -11.87 -49.77 -8.95
N GLY A 807 -12.37 -50.90 -9.45
CA GLY A 807 -13.08 -51.04 -10.71
C GLY A 807 -13.93 -49.83 -11.06
N GLU A 808 -13.74 -49.34 -12.29
CA GLU A 808 -14.58 -48.32 -12.90
C GLU A 808 -16.02 -48.54 -12.46
N THR A 809 -16.46 -47.71 -11.50
CA THR A 809 -17.87 -47.38 -11.48
C THR A 809 -18.03 -46.58 -12.76
N ARG A 810 -18.37 -47.31 -13.82
CA ARG A 810 -19.22 -46.81 -14.87
C ARG A 810 -20.34 -46.07 -14.14
N ILE A 811 -20.17 -44.78 -13.98
CA ILE A 811 -21.31 -43.90 -14.16
C ILE A 811 -21.57 -43.97 -15.67
N THR A 812 -22.21 -45.06 -16.09
CA THR A 812 -23.20 -45.00 -17.14
C THR A 812 -24.28 -44.08 -16.60
N ASN A 813 -24.04 -42.78 -16.63
CA ASN A 813 -25.14 -41.85 -16.74
C ASN A 813 -25.57 -41.98 -18.19
N GLU A 814 -26.48 -42.93 -18.42
CA GLU A 814 -27.65 -42.59 -19.22
C GLU A 814 -28.02 -41.15 -18.86
N PHE A 815 -28.11 -40.28 -19.85
CA PHE A 815 -28.47 -38.88 -19.66
C PHE A 815 -29.82 -38.80 -18.95
N VAL A 816 -29.83 -38.73 -17.61
CA VAL A 816 -31.03 -38.41 -16.85
C VAL A 816 -31.13 -36.89 -16.86
N THR A 817 -32.02 -36.39 -17.69
CA THR A 817 -32.46 -35.00 -17.72
C THR A 817 -33.22 -34.69 -16.42
N THR A 818 -32.50 -34.39 -15.35
CA THR A 818 -33.10 -33.65 -14.23
C THR A 818 -33.18 -32.19 -14.66
N GLY A 819 -34.38 -31.63 -14.77
CA GLY A 819 -34.61 -30.27 -15.30
C GLY A 819 -34.09 -29.13 -14.44
N ALA A 820 -33.09 -29.38 -13.57
CA ALA A 820 -32.50 -28.40 -12.66
C ALA A 820 -30.98 -28.24 -12.94
N PRO A 821 -30.45 -27.00 -12.94
CA PRO A 821 -29.04 -26.76 -13.16
C PRO A 821 -28.17 -27.42 -12.08
N LEU A 822 -27.04 -28.00 -12.50
CA LEU A 822 -26.07 -28.59 -11.58
C LEU A 822 -25.47 -27.54 -10.64
N GLU A 823 -24.93 -28.00 -9.52
CA GLU A 823 -24.08 -27.16 -8.67
C GLU A 823 -22.89 -26.62 -9.50
N ILE A 824 -22.54 -25.35 -9.30
CA ILE A 824 -21.70 -24.59 -10.22
C ILE A 824 -20.27 -25.15 -10.32
N ASN A 825 -19.71 -25.66 -9.23
CA ASN A 825 -18.38 -26.25 -9.23
C ASN A 825 -18.38 -27.61 -9.92
N ALA A 826 -19.44 -28.41 -9.75
CA ALA A 826 -19.64 -29.65 -10.51
C ALA A 826 -19.78 -29.37 -12.03
N ALA A 827 -20.54 -28.33 -12.41
CA ALA A 827 -20.65 -27.89 -13.79
C ALA A 827 -19.28 -27.48 -14.38
N TYR A 828 -18.47 -26.72 -13.64
CA TYR A 828 -17.11 -26.36 -14.08
C TYR A 828 -16.17 -27.55 -14.20
N GLN A 829 -16.27 -28.54 -13.31
CA GLN A 829 -15.46 -29.74 -13.39
C GLN A 829 -15.80 -30.56 -14.65
N ILE A 830 -17.08 -30.76 -14.94
CA ILE A 830 -17.53 -31.46 -16.16
C ILE A 830 -17.06 -30.70 -17.41
N LEU A 831 -17.26 -29.38 -17.46
CA LEU A 831 -16.81 -28.56 -18.59
C LEU A 831 -15.29 -28.63 -18.80
N ARG A 832 -14.51 -28.57 -17.71
CA ARG A 832 -13.04 -28.62 -17.76
C ARG A 832 -12.53 -30.00 -18.19
N GLN A 833 -13.20 -31.07 -17.77
CA GLN A 833 -12.87 -32.44 -18.15
C GLN A 833 -13.24 -32.73 -19.60
N GLU A 834 -14.45 -32.34 -20.02
CA GLU A 834 -14.96 -32.66 -21.36
C GLU A 834 -14.37 -31.76 -22.46
N LEU A 835 -13.96 -30.54 -22.12
CA LEU A 835 -13.23 -29.66 -23.03
C LEU A 835 -11.72 -29.70 -22.77
N ALA A 836 -11.22 -30.71 -22.05
CA ALA A 836 -9.78 -30.94 -21.88
C ALA A 836 -9.11 -31.17 -23.24
N GLY A 837 -7.96 -30.52 -23.47
CA GLY A 837 -7.27 -30.53 -24.76
C GLY A 837 -7.75 -29.46 -25.75
N SER A 838 -8.79 -28.70 -25.42
CA SER A 838 -9.10 -27.43 -26.10
C SER A 838 -8.27 -26.28 -25.51
N THR A 839 -8.21 -25.14 -26.20
CA THR A 839 -7.59 -23.91 -25.67
C THR A 839 -8.53 -23.11 -24.76
N LEU A 840 -9.52 -23.78 -24.15
CA LEU A 840 -10.38 -23.21 -23.12
C LEU A 840 -9.53 -22.90 -21.88
N TYR A 841 -9.43 -21.62 -21.54
CA TYR A 841 -8.62 -21.17 -20.40
C TYR A 841 -9.45 -20.63 -19.25
N ARG A 842 -10.73 -20.32 -19.47
CA ARG A 842 -11.63 -19.79 -18.44
C ARG A 842 -13.09 -20.16 -18.71
N SER A 843 -13.79 -20.55 -17.65
CA SER A 843 -15.25 -20.66 -17.61
C SER A 843 -15.75 -19.72 -16.51
N SER A 844 -16.75 -18.88 -16.78
CA SER A 844 -17.27 -17.91 -15.80
C SER A 844 -18.78 -17.81 -15.87
N LEU A 845 -19.45 -17.82 -14.72
CA LEU A 845 -20.88 -17.58 -14.63
C LEU A 845 -21.17 -16.08 -14.86
N LYS A 846 -22.09 -15.77 -15.77
CA LYS A 846 -22.62 -14.42 -15.98
C LYS A 846 -24.14 -14.52 -16.04
N GLY A 847 -24.82 -14.06 -15.00
CA GLY A 847 -26.25 -14.27 -14.84
C GLY A 847 -26.56 -15.77 -14.75
N ASN A 848 -27.45 -16.27 -15.61
CA ASN A 848 -27.82 -17.69 -15.66
C ASN A 848 -27.10 -18.49 -16.76
N GLN A 849 -25.95 -17.99 -17.24
CA GLN A 849 -25.20 -18.59 -18.35
C GLN A 849 -23.73 -18.75 -17.97
N ILE A 850 -23.09 -19.83 -18.41
CA ILE A 850 -21.64 -20.03 -18.27
C ILE A 850 -20.97 -19.59 -19.57
N VAL A 851 -20.10 -18.59 -19.46
CA VAL A 851 -19.30 -18.09 -20.57
C VAL A 851 -17.98 -18.86 -20.65
N LEU A 852 -17.75 -19.53 -21.78
CA LEU A 852 -16.55 -20.30 -22.10
C LEU A 852 -15.58 -19.43 -22.91
N SER A 853 -14.41 -19.16 -22.36
CA SER A 853 -13.37 -18.35 -23.02
C SER A 853 -12.24 -19.23 -23.55
N PHE A 854 -12.23 -19.39 -24.88
CA PHE A 854 -11.16 -20.03 -25.65
C PHE A 854 -10.15 -19.00 -26.14
N ILE A 855 -8.98 -19.44 -26.62
CA ILE A 855 -7.96 -18.54 -27.20
C ILE A 855 -8.55 -17.62 -28.29
N SER A 856 -9.50 -18.15 -29.07
CA SER A 856 -10.29 -17.40 -30.05
C SER A 856 -11.70 -17.98 -30.19
N PRO A 857 -12.69 -17.18 -30.63
CA PRO A 857 -14.03 -17.67 -30.92
C PRO A 857 -14.05 -18.77 -31.99
N GLN A 858 -13.14 -18.71 -32.96
CA GLN A 858 -12.99 -19.72 -34.02
C GLN A 858 -12.64 -21.09 -33.46
N VAL A 859 -11.80 -21.15 -32.41
CA VAL A 859 -11.48 -22.41 -31.74
C VAL A 859 -12.68 -22.90 -30.93
N GLY A 860 -13.40 -22.02 -30.24
CA GLY A 860 -14.63 -22.38 -29.54
C GLY A 860 -15.71 -22.94 -30.47
N ALA A 861 -15.82 -22.41 -31.70
CA ALA A 861 -16.75 -22.89 -32.71
C ALA A 861 -16.48 -24.35 -33.16
N ARG A 862 -15.23 -24.82 -33.08
CA ARG A 862 -14.88 -26.23 -33.39
C ARG A 862 -15.49 -27.22 -32.39
N TYR A 863 -15.87 -26.74 -31.21
CA TYR A 863 -16.49 -27.55 -30.16
C TYR A 863 -18.00 -27.27 -30.03
N ALA A 864 -18.64 -26.59 -30.99
CA ALA A 864 -20.04 -26.18 -30.90
C ALA A 864 -21.00 -27.35 -30.62
N GLU A 865 -20.83 -28.49 -31.29
CA GLU A 865 -21.66 -29.68 -31.04
C GLU A 865 -21.45 -30.25 -29.64
N LYS A 866 -20.20 -30.27 -29.16
CA LYS A 866 -19.87 -30.75 -27.82
C LYS A 866 -20.38 -29.80 -26.74
N ILE A 867 -20.30 -28.49 -26.97
CA ILE A 867 -20.86 -27.46 -26.07
C ILE A 867 -22.38 -27.61 -25.98
N ALA A 868 -23.08 -27.82 -27.09
CA ALA A 868 -24.54 -28.02 -27.09
C ALA A 868 -24.97 -29.31 -26.34
N GLN A 869 -24.15 -30.35 -26.34
CA GLN A 869 -24.37 -31.56 -25.53
C GLN A 869 -24.13 -31.28 -24.05
N LEU A 870 -23.04 -30.57 -23.72
CA LEU A 870 -22.68 -30.22 -22.35
C LEU A 870 -23.68 -29.26 -21.70
N GLU A 871 -24.28 -28.35 -22.46
CA GLU A 871 -25.34 -27.45 -22.01
C GLU A 871 -26.55 -28.21 -21.42
N ARG A 872 -26.93 -29.33 -22.06
CA ARG A 872 -28.01 -30.20 -21.55
C ARG A 872 -27.59 -31.01 -20.31
N VAL A 873 -26.30 -31.28 -20.17
CA VAL A 873 -25.74 -32.00 -19.02
C VAL A 873 -25.64 -31.08 -17.81
N VAL A 874 -25.05 -29.90 -17.97
CA VAL A 874 -24.75 -28.96 -16.89
C VAL A 874 -25.96 -28.14 -16.45
N GLY A 875 -26.96 -28.00 -17.33
CA GLY A 875 -28.20 -27.25 -17.07
C GLY A 875 -28.05 -25.72 -17.07
N TYR A 876 -26.89 -25.20 -17.47
CA TYR A 876 -26.66 -23.77 -17.74
C TYR A 876 -26.50 -23.55 -19.22
N ALA A 877 -27.04 -22.43 -19.73
CA ALA A 877 -26.76 -22.03 -21.10
C ALA A 877 -25.26 -21.72 -21.26
N LEU A 878 -24.63 -22.30 -22.29
CA LEU A 878 -23.19 -22.18 -22.52
C LEU A 878 -22.92 -21.23 -23.68
N VAL A 879 -22.14 -20.18 -23.44
CA VAL A 879 -21.84 -19.16 -24.47
C VAL A 879 -20.35 -19.03 -24.66
N VAL A 880 -19.88 -19.11 -25.90
CA VAL A 880 -18.48 -18.83 -26.23
C VAL A 880 -18.22 -17.33 -26.19
N ASN A 881 -17.17 -16.91 -25.50
CA ASN A 881 -16.75 -15.51 -25.46
C ASN A 881 -16.41 -15.02 -26.88
N PRO A 882 -17.07 -13.95 -27.39
CA PRO A 882 -16.85 -13.47 -28.75
C PRO A 882 -15.54 -12.69 -28.92
N GLN A 883 -14.84 -12.34 -27.83
CA GLN A 883 -13.58 -11.62 -27.91
C GLN A 883 -12.37 -12.57 -27.87
N PRO A 884 -11.46 -12.50 -28.87
CA PRO A 884 -10.24 -13.31 -28.89
C PRO A 884 -9.23 -12.84 -27.84
N ASN A 885 -8.47 -13.77 -27.26
CA ASN A 885 -7.37 -13.45 -26.37
C ASN A 885 -6.14 -13.07 -27.19
N GLN A 886 -6.03 -11.79 -27.53
CA GLN A 886 -4.97 -11.26 -28.41
C GLN A 886 -3.56 -11.56 -27.88
N ASN A 887 -3.36 -11.51 -26.56
CA ASN A 887 -2.07 -11.79 -25.94
C ASN A 887 -1.69 -13.26 -26.10
N ALA A 888 -2.61 -14.19 -25.86
CA ALA A 888 -2.36 -15.62 -26.04
C ALA A 888 -2.08 -15.98 -27.52
N ILE A 889 -2.77 -15.32 -28.46
CA ILE A 889 -2.53 -15.50 -29.90
C ILE A 889 -1.13 -14.99 -30.30
N VAL A 890 -0.72 -13.81 -29.80
CA VAL A 890 0.62 -13.26 -30.06
C VAL A 890 1.70 -14.13 -29.43
N GLN A 891 1.49 -14.62 -28.20
CA GLN A 891 2.42 -15.53 -27.52
C GLN A 891 2.57 -16.86 -28.26
N ALA A 892 1.49 -17.43 -28.79
CA ALA A 892 1.55 -18.64 -29.61
C ALA A 892 2.40 -18.42 -30.88
N ALA A 893 2.30 -17.24 -31.52
CA ALA A 893 3.11 -16.90 -32.68
C ALA A 893 4.61 -16.74 -32.32
N GLN A 894 4.91 -16.12 -31.17
CA GLN A 894 6.29 -16.00 -30.67
C GLN A 894 6.87 -17.35 -30.28
N GLN A 895 6.10 -18.21 -29.62
CA GLN A 895 6.54 -19.54 -29.23
C GLN A 895 6.84 -20.42 -30.43
N LEU A 896 6.00 -20.39 -31.47
CA LEU A 896 6.27 -21.11 -32.73
C LEU A 896 7.52 -20.57 -33.43
N ALA A 897 7.74 -19.26 -33.43
CA ALA A 897 8.97 -18.68 -33.96
C ALA A 897 10.22 -19.14 -33.20
N VAL A 898 10.17 -19.16 -31.86
CA VAL A 898 11.27 -19.64 -31.00
C VAL A 898 11.52 -21.14 -31.19
N GLN A 899 10.47 -21.96 -31.26
CA GLN A 899 10.57 -23.40 -31.48
C GLN A 899 11.19 -23.73 -32.85
N ALA A 900 10.94 -22.90 -33.86
CA ALA A 900 11.58 -23.01 -35.17
C ALA A 900 12.96 -22.32 -35.26
N GLY A 901 13.50 -21.81 -34.15
CA GLY A 901 14.81 -21.15 -34.12
C GLY A 901 14.86 -19.81 -34.87
N LEU A 902 13.72 -19.14 -35.04
CA LEU A 902 13.59 -17.92 -35.83
C LEU A 902 13.78 -16.68 -34.96
N THR A 903 14.52 -15.70 -35.48
CA THR A 903 14.75 -14.42 -34.80
C THR A 903 13.82 -13.35 -35.35
N LEU A 904 13.03 -12.73 -34.46
CA LEU A 904 12.03 -11.71 -34.80
C LEU A 904 12.68 -10.32 -34.90
N THR A 905 12.29 -9.50 -35.89
CA THR A 905 12.72 -8.09 -36.01
C THR A 905 11.87 -7.12 -35.19
N GLY A 906 10.71 -7.57 -34.71
CA GLY A 906 9.78 -6.78 -33.90
C GLY A 906 8.64 -7.63 -33.35
N ASN A 907 7.77 -7.01 -32.56
CA ASN A 907 6.61 -7.71 -31.98
C ASN A 907 5.63 -8.15 -33.09
N PRO A 908 5.06 -9.37 -33.00
CA PRO A 908 4.06 -9.83 -33.96
C PRO A 908 2.86 -8.88 -33.99
N SER A 909 2.43 -8.49 -35.19
CA SER A 909 1.28 -7.61 -35.37
C SER A 909 0.02 -8.45 -35.58
N ILE A 910 -1.00 -8.26 -34.73
CA ILE A 910 -2.30 -8.94 -34.85
C ILE A 910 -3.34 -8.04 -35.53
N ARG A 911 -4.13 -8.62 -36.43
CA ARG A 911 -5.31 -8.02 -37.07
C ARG A 911 -6.51 -8.90 -36.77
N THR A 912 -7.26 -8.52 -35.74
CA THR A 912 -8.43 -9.26 -35.25
C THR A 912 -9.61 -9.24 -36.23
N ASP A 913 -9.74 -8.18 -37.04
CA ASP A 913 -10.76 -8.05 -38.10
C ASP A 913 -10.59 -9.07 -39.22
N ARG A 914 -9.36 -9.54 -39.46
CA ARG A 914 -9.00 -10.51 -40.51
C ARG A 914 -8.55 -11.86 -39.97
N ALA A 915 -8.63 -12.07 -38.66
CA ALA A 915 -8.08 -13.24 -37.97
C ALA A 915 -6.64 -13.57 -38.42
N GLN A 916 -5.76 -12.56 -38.46
CA GLN A 916 -4.42 -12.68 -39.04
C GLN A 916 -3.34 -12.16 -38.08
N VAL A 917 -2.20 -12.83 -38.03
CA VAL A 917 -1.00 -12.38 -37.31
C VAL A 917 0.18 -12.32 -38.28
N THR A 918 0.95 -11.24 -38.22
CA THR A 918 2.15 -11.04 -39.04
C THR A 918 3.40 -11.16 -38.19
N LEU A 919 4.30 -12.05 -38.58
CA LEU A 919 5.65 -12.22 -38.06
C LEU A 919 6.66 -11.61 -39.02
N ALA A 920 7.52 -10.72 -38.51
CA ALA A 920 8.64 -10.18 -39.26
C ALA A 920 9.94 -10.84 -38.77
N LEU A 921 10.70 -11.44 -39.69
CA LEU A 921 11.90 -12.20 -39.38
C LEU A 921 13.17 -11.49 -39.85
N THR A 922 14.31 -11.76 -39.20
CA THR A 922 15.63 -11.28 -39.65
C THR A 922 16.20 -12.10 -40.80
N ASN A 923 15.80 -13.38 -40.92
CA ASN A 923 16.39 -14.35 -41.84
C ASN A 923 15.30 -14.93 -42.76
N GLU A 924 15.67 -15.33 -43.98
CA GLU A 924 14.78 -16.09 -44.85
C GLU A 924 14.57 -17.52 -44.33
N ILE A 925 13.35 -18.01 -44.49
CA ILE A 925 12.96 -19.39 -44.17
C ILE A 925 12.48 -20.07 -45.44
N ASP A 926 12.75 -21.36 -45.59
CA ASP A 926 12.21 -22.14 -46.71
C ASP A 926 10.68 -22.24 -46.66
N ASP A 927 10.08 -22.51 -47.82
CA ASP A 927 8.63 -22.55 -47.99
C ASP A 927 7.98 -23.68 -47.19
N ALA A 928 8.67 -24.81 -47.03
CA ALA A 928 8.18 -25.95 -46.26
C ALA A 928 8.02 -25.62 -44.76
N THR A 929 8.99 -24.92 -44.18
CA THR A 929 8.97 -24.46 -42.78
C THR A 929 7.94 -23.36 -42.60
N ARG A 930 7.80 -22.46 -43.57
CA ARG A 930 6.78 -21.40 -43.56
C ARG A 930 5.37 -21.97 -43.52
N ASP A 931 5.09 -22.94 -44.37
CA ASP A 931 3.76 -23.56 -44.47
C ASP A 931 3.45 -24.42 -43.24
N ALA A 932 4.44 -25.15 -42.71
CA ALA A 932 4.28 -25.92 -41.48
C ALA A 932 3.94 -25.02 -40.27
N LEU A 933 4.62 -23.87 -40.14
CA LEU A 933 4.34 -22.90 -39.08
C LEU A 933 2.97 -22.25 -39.22
N ALA A 934 2.57 -21.91 -40.45
CA ALA A 934 1.26 -21.33 -40.71
C ALA A 934 0.12 -22.31 -40.39
N GLN A 935 0.24 -23.57 -40.79
CA GLN A 935 -0.74 -24.61 -40.51
C GLN A 935 -0.85 -24.91 -39.00
N GLU A 936 0.28 -25.02 -38.30
CA GLU A 936 0.27 -25.29 -36.86
C GLU A 936 -0.29 -24.10 -36.06
N PHE A 937 0.02 -22.87 -36.45
CA PHE A 937 -0.53 -21.67 -35.83
C PHE A 937 -2.05 -21.56 -36.03
N GLU A 938 -2.53 -21.81 -37.24
CA GLU A 938 -3.97 -21.80 -37.56
C GLU A 938 -4.70 -22.93 -36.83
N ARG A 939 -4.06 -24.10 -36.69
CA ARG A 939 -4.59 -25.22 -35.89
C ARG A 939 -4.71 -24.85 -34.41
N GLN A 940 -3.74 -24.17 -33.82
CA GLN A 940 -3.78 -23.81 -32.39
C GLN A 940 -4.70 -22.62 -32.09
N THR A 941 -4.74 -21.62 -32.97
CA THR A 941 -5.34 -20.30 -32.66
C THR A 941 -6.57 -19.96 -33.51
N GLY A 942 -6.75 -20.63 -34.65
CA GLY A 942 -7.76 -20.27 -35.65
C GLY A 942 -7.46 -18.97 -36.41
N TYR A 943 -6.25 -18.43 -36.26
CA TYR A 943 -5.76 -17.25 -36.97
C TYR A 943 -4.73 -17.65 -38.02
N GLN A 944 -4.69 -16.94 -39.14
CA GLN A 944 -3.69 -17.14 -40.17
C GLN A 944 -2.36 -16.48 -39.79
N LEU A 945 -1.26 -17.21 -39.96
CA LEU A 945 0.09 -16.67 -39.79
C LEU A 945 0.65 -16.17 -41.12
N VAL A 946 1.11 -14.93 -41.16
CA VAL A 946 1.82 -14.35 -42.30
C VAL A 946 3.26 -14.08 -41.90
N ILE A 947 4.21 -14.66 -42.62
CA ILE A 947 5.64 -14.47 -42.37
C ILE A 947 6.19 -13.51 -43.44
N ALA A 948 6.71 -12.37 -43.02
CA ALA A 948 7.34 -11.38 -43.89
C ALA A 948 8.87 -11.50 -43.79
N THR A 949 9.53 -11.84 -44.91
CA THR A 949 10.99 -11.80 -45.07
C THR A 949 11.43 -10.47 -45.66
N ALA A 950 12.55 -9.93 -45.19
CA ALA A 950 13.13 -8.71 -45.73
C ALA A 950 14.07 -9.05 -46.90
N THR A 951 13.58 -9.00 -48.14
CA THR A 951 14.46 -9.06 -49.33
C THR A 951 15.23 -7.74 -49.49
N LYS A 952 16.56 -7.84 -49.63
CA LYS A 952 17.38 -6.75 -50.16
C LYS A 952 17.10 -6.63 -51.66
N THR A 953 16.59 -5.47 -52.05
CA THR A 953 16.35 -4.99 -53.43
C THR A 953 15.37 -5.80 -54.27
N ASP A 954 14.07 -5.61 -53.99
CA ASP A 954 13.10 -5.27 -55.04
C ASP A 954 12.01 -4.37 -54.46
N ALA A 955 11.79 -3.24 -55.11
CA ALA A 955 10.73 -2.30 -54.81
C ALA A 955 9.44 -2.77 -55.52
N ALA A 956 8.38 -3.09 -54.77
CA ALA A 956 6.96 -3.06 -55.21
C ALA A 956 6.01 -3.44 -54.06
N PRO A 957 4.69 -3.15 -54.11
CA PRO A 957 3.99 -1.96 -54.58
C PRO A 957 3.16 -1.32 -53.44
N ALA A 958 2.84 -0.04 -53.62
CA ALA A 958 1.94 0.70 -52.76
C ALA A 958 0.57 0.01 -52.59
N ARG A 959 0.19 -0.35 -51.36
CA ARG A 959 -1.24 -0.51 -51.02
C ARG A 959 -1.84 0.89 -50.91
N ALA A 960 -2.66 1.21 -51.90
CA ALA A 960 -3.40 2.45 -52.12
C ALA A 960 -3.67 3.26 -50.84
N LYS A 961 -2.77 4.21 -50.57
CA LYS A 961 -3.21 5.52 -50.11
C LYS A 961 -4.22 5.98 -51.16
N VAL A 962 -5.45 6.26 -50.75
CA VAL A 962 -6.24 7.28 -51.44
C VAL A 962 -5.25 8.44 -51.62
N LEU A 963 -4.93 8.79 -52.87
CA LEU A 963 -4.06 9.92 -53.14
C LEU A 963 -4.74 11.13 -52.48
N GLU A 964 -4.27 11.48 -51.29
CA GLU A 964 -4.61 12.70 -50.59
C GLU A 964 -3.96 13.81 -51.41
N GLU A 965 -4.65 14.22 -52.46
CA GLU A 965 -4.17 15.21 -53.39
C GLU A 965 -4.01 16.54 -52.64
N VAL A 966 -2.80 17.08 -52.66
CA VAL A 966 -2.52 18.42 -52.17
C VAL A 966 -2.94 19.37 -53.28
N VAL A 967 -4.06 20.06 -53.08
CA VAL A 967 -4.60 21.01 -54.05
C VAL A 967 -4.18 22.41 -53.64
N GLU A 968 -3.67 23.17 -54.60
CA GLU A 968 -3.34 24.58 -54.43
C GLU A 968 -4.56 25.43 -54.78
N ILE A 969 -5.19 26.02 -53.76
CA ILE A 969 -6.41 26.80 -53.95
C ILE A 969 -6.08 28.29 -53.88
N PRO A 970 -6.49 29.10 -54.89
CA PRO A 970 -6.37 30.55 -54.82
C PRO A 970 -7.13 31.09 -53.60
N VAL A 971 -6.49 31.96 -52.81
CA VAL A 971 -7.08 32.54 -51.58
C VAL A 971 -8.45 33.17 -51.80
N ALA A 972 -8.72 33.67 -53.01
CA ALA A 972 -9.99 34.26 -53.43
C ALA A 972 -11.19 33.30 -53.43
N ARG A 973 -10.98 31.98 -53.42
CA ARG A 973 -12.04 30.95 -53.43
C ARG A 973 -12.40 30.39 -52.05
N ILE A 974 -11.83 30.93 -50.97
CA ILE A 974 -12.05 30.43 -49.60
C ILE A 974 -13.09 31.31 -48.89
N ARG A 975 -14.21 30.73 -48.47
CA ARG A 975 -15.16 31.38 -47.54
C ARG A 975 -15.00 30.80 -46.13
N LEU A 976 -15.09 31.65 -45.12
CA LEU A 976 -15.08 31.25 -43.71
C LEU A 976 -16.52 31.23 -43.19
N SER A 977 -16.94 30.13 -42.56
CA SER A 977 -18.23 30.05 -41.89
C SER A 977 -18.04 29.62 -40.43
N ALA A 978 -18.82 30.22 -39.53
CA ALA A 978 -18.94 29.79 -38.14
C ALA A 978 -20.29 29.08 -37.98
N TYR A 979 -20.30 27.86 -37.47
CA TYR A 979 -21.55 27.15 -37.18
C TYR A 979 -22.04 27.53 -35.78
N GLN A 980 -23.26 28.09 -35.71
CA GLN A 980 -24.12 28.33 -34.53
C GLN A 980 -23.88 29.56 -33.65
N ARG A 981 -23.96 30.77 -34.25
CA ARG A 981 -24.80 31.92 -33.81
C ARG A 981 -24.57 33.09 -34.78
N THR A 982 -25.63 33.63 -35.36
CA THR A 982 -25.55 34.77 -36.29
C THR A 982 -25.22 36.05 -35.50
N LEU A 983 -23.95 36.44 -35.47
CA LEU A 983 -23.54 37.79 -35.10
C LEU A 983 -23.18 38.53 -36.38
N THR A 984 -24.03 39.48 -36.78
CA THR A 984 -23.79 40.36 -37.94
C THR A 984 -22.59 41.24 -37.62
N LEU A 985 -21.45 40.95 -38.25
CA LEU A 985 -20.26 41.80 -38.16
C LEU A 985 -20.52 43.14 -38.86
N ASP A 986 -20.10 44.22 -38.21
CA ASP A 986 -20.03 45.56 -38.80
C ASP A 986 -19.12 45.56 -40.05
N ALA A 987 -19.60 46.21 -41.12
CA ALA A 987 -18.94 46.34 -42.41
C ALA A 987 -17.50 46.88 -42.31
N GLU A 988 -17.21 47.69 -41.28
CA GLU A 988 -15.88 48.24 -41.05
C GLU A 988 -14.88 47.16 -40.59
N LYS A 989 -15.29 46.26 -39.70
CA LYS A 989 -14.47 45.11 -39.24
C LYS A 989 -14.26 44.10 -40.36
N GLN A 990 -15.28 43.88 -41.18
CA GLN A 990 -15.19 42.99 -42.34
C GLN A 990 -14.21 43.53 -43.41
N ARG A 991 -14.18 44.86 -43.63
CA ARG A 991 -13.19 45.54 -44.48
C ARG A 991 -11.77 45.45 -43.93
N LYS A 992 -11.57 45.54 -42.61
CA LYS A 992 -10.24 45.43 -42.00
C LYS A 992 -9.64 44.03 -42.15
N ALA A 993 -10.48 42.99 -41.96
CA ALA A 993 -10.09 41.59 -42.13
C ALA A 993 -9.75 41.21 -43.59
N THR A 994 -10.46 41.79 -44.56
CA THR A 994 -10.20 41.55 -46.00
C THR A 994 -9.15 42.48 -46.60
N GLY A 995 -8.98 43.69 -46.07
CA GLY A 995 -8.01 44.69 -46.53
C GLY A 995 -6.56 44.29 -46.29
N GLN A 996 -6.26 43.60 -45.17
CA GLN A 996 -4.91 43.07 -44.91
C GLN A 996 -4.48 41.94 -45.86
N LEU A 997 -5.44 41.32 -46.58
CA LEU A 997 -5.16 40.31 -47.60
C LEU A 997 -4.93 40.90 -49.00
N ARG A 998 -5.17 42.20 -49.20
CA ARG A 998 -4.96 42.91 -50.47
C ARG A 998 -3.97 44.06 -50.30
N SER A 999 -2.74 43.76 -49.87
CA SER A 999 -1.61 44.66 -50.16
C SER A 999 -1.10 44.34 -51.58
N PRO A 1000 -1.20 45.27 -52.54
CA PRO A 1000 -0.74 45.03 -53.91
C PRO A 1000 0.78 44.97 -53.92
N GLY A 1001 1.35 43.78 -54.04
CA GLY A 1001 2.80 43.57 -54.07
C GLY A 1001 3.28 42.18 -53.68
N ARG A 1002 2.43 41.34 -53.06
CA ARG A 1002 2.67 39.89 -52.94
C ARG A 1002 1.47 39.17 -53.52
N ALA A 1003 1.66 38.54 -54.68
CA ALA A 1003 0.73 37.51 -55.16
C ALA A 1003 0.53 36.52 -54.01
N SER A 1004 -0.68 36.49 -53.45
CA SER A 1004 -1.03 35.60 -52.35
C SER A 1004 -0.81 34.17 -52.82
N LYS A 1005 0.23 33.52 -52.30
CA LYS A 1005 0.57 32.14 -52.68
C LYS A 1005 -0.68 31.26 -52.53
N PRO A 1006 -0.93 30.33 -53.47
CA PRO A 1006 -1.99 29.35 -53.32
C PRO A 1006 -1.83 28.62 -51.99
N ILE A 1007 -2.94 28.33 -51.31
CA ILE A 1007 -2.90 27.63 -50.03
C ILE A 1007 -2.96 26.16 -50.31
N ARG A 1008 -2.00 25.42 -49.78
CA ARG A 1008 -1.97 23.97 -49.89
C ARG A 1008 -2.98 23.38 -48.91
N VAL A 1009 -3.96 22.66 -49.44
CA VAL A 1009 -4.93 21.92 -48.66
C VAL A 1009 -4.86 20.44 -49.00
N ARG A 1010 -5.10 19.59 -48.00
CA ARG A 1010 -5.14 18.14 -48.11
C ARG A 1010 -6.59 17.68 -48.09
N ARG A 1011 -7.04 16.98 -49.12
CA ARG A 1011 -8.40 16.41 -49.13
C ARG A 1011 -8.49 15.20 -48.22
N GLY A 1012 -9.27 15.30 -47.15
CA GLY A 1012 -9.61 14.22 -46.21
C GLY A 1012 -11.03 13.69 -46.43
N ARG A 1013 -11.45 12.67 -45.66
CA ARG A 1013 -12.76 11.99 -45.82
C ARG A 1013 -13.98 12.89 -45.57
N GLU A 1014 -13.85 13.97 -44.82
CA GLU A 1014 -14.96 14.89 -44.45
C GLU A 1014 -14.73 16.35 -44.92
N GLY A 1015 -13.72 16.63 -45.75
CA GLY A 1015 -13.42 17.98 -46.24
C GLY A 1015 -11.94 18.24 -46.53
N TYR A 1016 -11.56 19.51 -46.69
CA TYR A 1016 -10.18 19.92 -46.96
C TYR A 1016 -9.47 20.41 -45.69
N ILE A 1017 -8.26 19.94 -45.43
CA ILE A 1017 -7.43 20.28 -44.27
C ILE A 1017 -6.29 21.22 -44.73
N LEU A 1018 -6.16 22.40 -44.13
CA LEU A 1018 -5.07 23.33 -44.46
C LEU A 1018 -3.70 22.75 -44.05
N LEU A 1019 -2.72 22.77 -44.96
CA LEU A 1019 -1.36 22.26 -44.71
C LEU A 1019 -0.34 23.37 -44.40
N ASP A 1020 -0.58 24.60 -44.83
CA ASP A 1020 0.32 25.72 -44.58
C ASP A 1020 0.00 26.39 -43.22
N GLY A 1021 0.55 25.85 -42.14
CA GLY A 1021 0.52 26.46 -40.82
C GLY A 1021 1.63 27.48 -40.67
N LEU A 1022 1.31 28.78 -40.65
CA LEU A 1022 2.04 29.79 -39.83
C LEU A 1022 1.53 31.25 -39.95
N TYR A 1023 0.63 31.60 -40.87
CA TYR A 1023 0.21 33.02 -41.02
C TYR A 1023 -1.26 33.35 -40.72
N ARG A 1024 -2.07 32.38 -40.28
CA ARG A 1024 -3.51 32.60 -40.04
C ARG A 1024 -3.97 32.60 -38.58
N LEU A 1025 -3.10 32.21 -37.63
CA LEU A 1025 -3.44 32.18 -36.22
C LEU A 1025 -3.45 33.57 -35.54
N ARG A 1026 -2.58 34.51 -35.96
CA ARG A 1026 -2.55 35.87 -35.38
C ARG A 1026 -3.82 36.67 -35.67
N ALA A 1027 -4.28 36.68 -36.92
CA ALA A 1027 -5.45 37.47 -37.31
C ALA A 1027 -6.77 36.92 -36.70
N ALA A 1028 -6.86 35.60 -36.48
CA ALA A 1028 -8.01 34.96 -35.85
C ALA A 1028 -8.08 35.22 -34.33
N GLN A 1029 -6.91 35.22 -33.65
CA GLN A 1029 -6.80 35.54 -32.23
C GLN A 1029 -7.10 37.03 -31.95
N GLU A 1030 -6.66 37.95 -32.81
CA GLU A 1030 -6.97 39.38 -32.65
C GLU A 1030 -8.46 39.71 -32.84
N LEU A 1031 -9.21 38.85 -33.53
CA LEU A 1031 -10.64 39.00 -33.78
C LEU A 1031 -11.54 38.12 -32.88
N GLY A 1032 -10.94 37.36 -31.95
CA GLY A 1032 -11.67 36.62 -30.91
C GLY A 1032 -12.38 35.34 -31.39
N TRP A 1033 -11.88 34.69 -32.45
CA TRP A 1033 -12.51 33.47 -32.99
C TRP A 1033 -11.75 32.20 -32.58
N GLU A 1034 -12.45 31.22 -31.98
CA GLU A 1034 -11.86 29.98 -31.47
C GLU A 1034 -11.78 28.84 -32.50
N THR A 1035 -12.63 28.85 -33.54
CA THR A 1035 -12.61 27.85 -34.63
C THR A 1035 -13.01 28.47 -35.97
N ILE A 1036 -12.29 28.11 -37.04
CA ILE A 1036 -12.54 28.58 -38.41
C ILE A 1036 -12.67 27.37 -39.33
N ALA A 1037 -13.81 27.19 -40.00
CA ALA A 1037 -13.98 26.22 -41.08
C ALA A 1037 -13.86 26.94 -42.44
N ALA A 1038 -12.98 26.42 -43.32
CA ALA A 1038 -12.86 26.88 -44.69
C ALA A 1038 -13.79 26.06 -45.60
N VAL A 1039 -14.77 26.70 -46.21
CA VAL A 1039 -15.60 26.09 -47.25
C VAL A 1039 -15.03 26.50 -48.60
N VAL A 1040 -14.74 25.50 -49.43
CA VAL A 1040 -14.31 25.68 -50.83
C VAL A 1040 -15.53 25.34 -51.70
N GLU A 1041 -16.08 26.33 -52.41
CA GLU A 1041 -17.09 26.05 -53.45
C GLU A 1041 -16.38 25.40 -54.65
N ASN A 1042 -16.98 24.33 -55.20
CA ASN A 1042 -16.49 23.64 -56.39
C ASN A 1042 -16.41 24.57 -57.61
#